data_AF-A0A4Q1RCV5-F1
#
_entry.id   AF-A0A4Q1RCV5-F1
#
_cell.length_a   1.000
_cell.length_b   1.000
_cell.length_c   1.000
_cell.angle_alpha   90.00
_cell.angle_beta   90.00
_cell.angle_gamma   90.00
#
_symmetry.space_group_name_H-M   'P 1'
#
loop_
_entity.id
_entity.type
_entity.pdbx_description
1 polymer ?
#
loop_
_entity_poly.entity_id
_entity_poly.type
_entity_poly.pdbx_seq_one_letter_code
_entity_poly.pdbx_strand_id
1 'polypeptide(L)'
;MITARAAATFEPVGRSVATARAFVRDTLQGWGCADIVDDAVVLTSELVTNAVVHAGTAADVLCLRNDAGVRVSVADRYPEREIPLQNAGQIVVHPDREGGRGLLLCGALAARWGVEYTAAQKHVWFQLDLPERPAGTRAAGPALPVDALPVAETRVRVAVIQIDRGGCISFWNEDAQDLFAYDPEQVIGKPLTDFAAWPHTPGTGTGIVEALQLSRWEGSYGIRGADGRVVPVYASHLRVRDADGEASTVCLLVRDHERAILQSPPRTPAPDSATQAAQEGRPSDPFEVFIGSPAPDDLDGLLQRTVERARDMLDGDAAYLLLATDDETELEVRASTGLPSARQRFARVPVEAGSGRYGSARMPAVHEDLTAVPGAVPLLSGTGMRSVVTVPLKVEGRLTGSLGVAAEGAGRYTNEEALRLQFAADRIALAVERARLTELEKLRRGSLSFLVEASDLLAGTLDRDQTLALMAQMTVPTLATWCAVYTVADQASEPELSYVLHEDEDRIDGLKTLLMKVDPPEPVPTPGARVWSAPSDAAHDAALRTSMRSLGLGNSARPSTGPGATLATASAVGGETVVLPLVARNRVIGMLTLGKPTEEHFRQEILELAEDLSRRAALALDNARLYSERTAISQSLQRSLLPPELPDITGVEVEVIYRAAGEGNEVGGDFYDLFPIRDGAYGFAIGDVCGTGPEAAAVTGLARHALRLLAREGFGGPAVLERLNTAILDEGARSRFLTLLYGELWPQDDGSALLKVVCAGHPLPLRLRQDGSVEPAAEPQPLLGVMDDLELYEQTVTLDPGDVLLCVTDGVTERREGTRMLGDDGLTDVLTSCTGLTAGAVAARVLRAVERFAAEPASDDMAILAMRVPELQAG
;
A
#
# COMPACT_ATOMS: atom_id res chain seq x y z
N MET A 1 -11.76 -23.66 31.12
CA MET A 1 -12.79 -22.59 31.26
C MET A 1 -12.38 -21.42 30.35
N ILE A 2 -13.27 -20.52 29.89
CA ILE A 2 -12.81 -19.30 29.18
C ILE A 2 -12.24 -18.35 30.24
N THR A 3 -10.98 -17.99 30.10
CA THR A 3 -10.24 -17.15 31.06
C THR A 3 -10.13 -15.70 30.60
N ALA A 4 -10.25 -15.41 29.30
CA ALA A 4 -10.32 -14.05 28.74
C ALA A 4 -11.04 -14.02 27.37
N ARG A 5 -11.64 -12.87 27.00
CA ARG A 5 -12.37 -12.65 25.73
C ARG A 5 -12.21 -11.21 25.24
N ALA A 6 -12.04 -11.02 23.93
CA ALA A 6 -12.08 -9.70 23.26
C ALA A 6 -12.69 -9.84 21.85
N ALA A 7 -13.43 -8.84 21.36
CA ALA A 7 -14.03 -8.85 20.03
C ALA A 7 -14.03 -7.45 19.39
N ALA A 8 -13.92 -7.38 18.06
CA ALA A 8 -14.00 -6.17 17.26
C ALA A 8 -14.54 -6.45 15.85
N THR A 9 -15.27 -5.49 15.27
CA THR A 9 -15.83 -5.55 13.91
C THR A 9 -15.06 -4.60 13.01
N PHE A 10 -14.77 -5.02 11.78
CA PHE A 10 -14.00 -4.24 10.82
C PHE A 10 -14.73 -4.14 9.47
N GLU A 11 -14.85 -2.93 8.93
CA GLU A 11 -15.53 -2.64 7.66
C GLU A 11 -14.80 -3.23 6.43
N PRO A 12 -15.48 -3.44 5.28
CA PRO A 12 -14.90 -4.02 4.06
C PRO A 12 -14.00 -3.02 3.29
N VAL A 13 -12.98 -2.47 3.95
CA VAL A 13 -12.00 -1.55 3.37
C VAL A 13 -10.58 -2.07 3.62
N GLY A 14 -9.65 -1.90 2.66
CA GLY A 14 -8.31 -2.51 2.74
C GLY A 14 -7.51 -2.23 4.03
N ARG A 15 -7.72 -1.06 4.65
CA ARG A 15 -7.12 -0.68 5.95
C ARG A 15 -7.54 -1.58 7.11
N SER A 16 -8.71 -2.22 7.03
CA SER A 16 -9.28 -3.07 8.08
C SER A 16 -8.43 -4.31 8.40
N VAL A 17 -7.67 -4.82 7.43
CA VAL A 17 -6.75 -5.94 7.65
C VAL A 17 -5.62 -5.54 8.61
N ALA A 18 -5.07 -4.33 8.46
CA ALA A 18 -4.02 -3.81 9.34
C ALA A 18 -4.56 -3.55 10.77
N THR A 19 -5.74 -2.97 10.88
CA THR A 19 -6.40 -2.71 12.16
C THR A 19 -6.74 -4.01 12.90
N ALA A 20 -7.17 -5.04 12.18
CA ALA A 20 -7.42 -6.37 12.75
C ALA A 20 -6.13 -7.04 13.26
N ARG A 21 -4.99 -6.90 12.55
CA ARG A 21 -3.68 -7.39 13.02
C ARG A 21 -3.25 -6.68 14.31
N ALA A 22 -3.40 -5.36 14.37
CA ALA A 22 -3.07 -4.57 15.56
C ALA A 22 -3.93 -5.00 16.76
N PHE A 23 -5.25 -5.13 16.54
CA PHE A 23 -6.19 -5.60 17.56
C PHE A 23 -5.82 -6.97 18.16
N VAL A 24 -5.50 -7.97 17.32
CA VAL A 24 -5.11 -9.31 17.79
C VAL A 24 -3.75 -9.27 18.48
N ARG A 25 -2.77 -8.52 17.94
CA ARG A 25 -1.43 -8.37 18.54
C ARG A 25 -1.53 -7.78 19.95
N ASP A 26 -2.23 -6.66 20.11
CA ASP A 26 -2.38 -5.96 21.39
C ASP A 26 -3.16 -6.81 22.40
N THR A 27 -4.21 -7.52 21.95
CA THR A 27 -5.01 -8.41 22.80
C THR A 27 -4.18 -9.57 23.36
N LEU A 28 -3.41 -10.27 22.53
CA LEU A 28 -2.61 -11.43 22.96
C LEU A 28 -1.39 -11.02 23.79
N GLN A 29 -0.77 -9.87 23.49
CA GLN A 29 0.28 -9.29 24.32
C GLN A 29 -0.25 -8.90 25.70
N GLY A 30 -1.42 -8.27 25.77
CA GLY A 30 -2.11 -7.95 27.03
C GLY A 30 -2.47 -9.18 27.88
N TRP A 31 -2.58 -10.36 27.26
CA TRP A 31 -2.81 -11.64 27.95
C TRP A 31 -1.51 -12.39 28.32
N GLY A 32 -0.34 -11.88 27.93
CA GLY A 32 0.95 -12.50 28.20
C GLY A 32 1.27 -13.71 27.31
N CYS A 33 0.64 -13.82 26.13
CA CYS A 33 0.81 -14.95 25.20
C CYS A 33 1.77 -14.60 24.05
N ALA A 34 2.90 -13.98 24.35
CA ALA A 34 3.83 -13.43 23.34
C ALA A 34 4.36 -14.48 22.34
N ASP A 35 4.52 -15.73 22.79
CA ASP A 35 5.10 -16.81 21.99
C ASP A 35 4.25 -17.26 20.78
N ILE A 36 2.97 -16.90 20.76
CA ILE A 36 2.01 -17.29 19.70
C ILE A 36 1.45 -16.08 18.93
N VAL A 37 1.96 -14.87 19.22
CA VAL A 37 1.45 -13.61 18.64
C VAL A 37 1.68 -13.56 17.15
N ASP A 38 2.88 -13.91 16.68
CA ASP A 38 3.19 -13.78 15.25
C ASP A 38 2.41 -14.81 14.41
N ASP A 39 2.25 -16.04 14.92
CA ASP A 39 1.41 -17.07 14.29
C ASP A 39 -0.07 -16.61 14.26
N ALA A 40 -0.58 -16.04 15.36
CA ALA A 40 -1.95 -15.53 15.41
C ALA A 40 -2.17 -14.35 14.47
N VAL A 41 -1.19 -13.44 14.31
CA VAL A 41 -1.28 -12.26 13.44
C VAL A 41 -1.27 -12.66 11.97
N VAL A 42 -0.43 -13.61 11.58
CA VAL A 42 -0.38 -14.14 10.21
C VAL A 42 -1.71 -14.79 9.85
N LEU A 43 -2.20 -15.71 10.69
CA LEU A 43 -3.47 -16.39 10.47
C LEU A 43 -4.66 -15.42 10.45
N THR A 44 -4.66 -14.40 11.32
CA THR A 44 -5.71 -13.37 11.32
C THR A 44 -5.66 -12.52 10.04
N SER A 45 -4.46 -12.14 9.57
CA SER A 45 -4.31 -11.38 8.33
C SER A 45 -4.91 -12.12 7.14
N GLU A 46 -4.66 -13.43 7.04
CA GLU A 46 -5.21 -14.26 5.97
C GLU A 46 -6.73 -14.39 6.05
N LEU A 47 -7.28 -14.64 7.24
CA LEU A 47 -8.73 -14.80 7.42
C LEU A 47 -9.49 -13.49 7.20
N VAL A 48 -8.95 -12.36 7.66
CA VAL A 48 -9.59 -11.04 7.48
C VAL A 48 -9.42 -10.55 6.05
N THR A 49 -8.30 -10.82 5.38
CA THR A 49 -8.13 -10.52 3.94
C THR A 49 -9.15 -11.28 3.10
N ASN A 50 -9.41 -12.55 3.44
CA ASN A 50 -10.45 -13.34 2.76
C ASN A 50 -11.86 -12.76 2.94
N ALA A 51 -12.19 -12.21 4.11
CA ALA A 51 -13.49 -11.57 4.34
C ALA A 51 -13.58 -10.16 3.70
N VAL A 52 -12.58 -9.31 3.93
CA VAL A 52 -12.61 -7.88 3.55
C VAL A 52 -12.28 -7.65 2.08
N VAL A 53 -11.26 -8.33 1.54
CA VAL A 53 -10.74 -8.09 0.19
C VAL A 53 -11.36 -9.03 -0.84
N HIS A 54 -11.58 -10.29 -0.46
CA HIS A 54 -12.09 -11.31 -1.39
C HIS A 54 -13.60 -11.52 -1.33
N ALA A 55 -14.23 -11.37 -0.16
CA ALA A 55 -15.70 -11.41 -0.03
C ALA A 55 -16.33 -10.00 -0.04
N GLY A 56 -15.60 -8.96 0.35
CA GLY A 56 -16.11 -7.58 0.34
C GLY A 56 -17.10 -7.28 1.47
N THR A 57 -17.00 -7.99 2.60
CA THR A 57 -17.92 -7.85 3.74
C THR A 57 -17.21 -7.41 5.01
N ALA A 58 -17.99 -6.90 5.97
CA ALA A 58 -17.47 -6.60 7.29
C ALA A 58 -17.04 -7.89 8.01
N ALA A 59 -15.88 -7.83 8.66
CA ALA A 59 -15.25 -8.95 9.37
C ALA A 59 -15.38 -8.79 10.89
N ASP A 60 -16.08 -9.71 11.54
CA ASP A 60 -16.19 -9.77 13.01
C ASP A 60 -15.08 -10.68 13.58
N VAL A 61 -14.08 -10.11 14.27
CA VAL A 61 -12.96 -10.87 14.88
C VAL A 61 -13.19 -11.05 16.38
N LEU A 62 -13.08 -12.29 16.86
CA LEU A 62 -13.24 -12.67 18.27
C LEU A 62 -12.05 -13.50 18.75
N CYS A 63 -11.41 -13.08 19.83
CA CYS A 63 -10.33 -13.80 20.52
C CYS A 63 -10.85 -14.38 21.85
N LEU A 64 -10.55 -15.65 22.12
CA LEU A 64 -10.90 -16.37 23.34
C LEU A 64 -9.67 -17.07 23.90
N ARG A 65 -9.39 -16.89 25.21
CA ARG A 65 -8.35 -17.64 25.92
C ARG A 65 -8.96 -18.68 26.83
N ASN A 66 -8.37 -19.87 26.86
CA ASN A 66 -8.67 -20.90 27.85
C ASN A 66 -7.36 -21.51 28.40
N ASP A 67 -7.50 -22.52 29.26
CA ASP A 67 -6.37 -23.17 29.93
C ASP A 67 -5.47 -24.00 28.99
N ALA A 68 -5.94 -24.30 27.77
CA ALA A 68 -5.22 -25.09 26.76
C ALA A 68 -4.59 -24.22 25.66
N GLY A 69 -5.09 -23.00 25.42
CA GLY A 69 -4.65 -22.19 24.30
C GLY A 69 -5.49 -20.94 24.03
N VAL A 70 -5.24 -20.32 22.88
CA VAL A 70 -5.97 -19.15 22.36
C VAL A 70 -6.69 -19.53 21.08
N ARG A 71 -8.00 -19.27 21.02
CA ARG A 71 -8.84 -19.42 19.82
C ARG A 71 -9.18 -18.06 19.25
N VAL A 72 -8.98 -17.88 17.95
CA VAL A 72 -9.37 -16.68 17.19
C VAL A 72 -10.37 -17.09 16.11
N SER A 73 -11.46 -16.36 15.98
CA SER A 73 -12.49 -16.59 14.96
C SER A 73 -12.81 -15.31 14.21
N VAL A 74 -12.98 -15.41 12.90
CA VAL A 74 -13.41 -14.34 12.00
C VAL A 74 -14.75 -14.72 11.39
N ALA A 75 -15.77 -13.87 11.54
CA ALA A 75 -17.07 -14.03 10.92
C ALA A 75 -17.25 -13.08 9.74
N ASP A 76 -17.85 -13.58 8.67
CA ASP A 76 -18.22 -12.84 7.46
C ASP A 76 -19.75 -12.82 7.34
N ARG A 77 -20.33 -11.65 7.03
CA ARG A 77 -21.74 -11.44 6.68
C ARG A 77 -21.96 -11.56 5.15
N TYR A 78 -21.93 -12.82 4.69
CA TYR A 78 -22.25 -13.36 3.36
C TYR A 78 -22.52 -12.40 2.16
N PRO A 79 -21.72 -12.51 1.08
CA PRO A 79 -22.17 -12.38 -0.30
C PRO A 79 -22.09 -13.74 -1.02
N GLU A 80 -23.07 -13.98 -1.89
CA GLU A 80 -23.33 -15.26 -2.56
C GLU A 80 -22.11 -15.84 -3.29
N ARG A 81 -21.47 -16.86 -2.71
CA ARG A 81 -20.60 -17.79 -3.44
C ARG A 81 -20.69 -19.19 -2.84
N GLU A 82 -21.38 -20.09 -3.55
CA GLU A 82 -21.31 -21.53 -3.30
C GLU A 82 -19.88 -22.04 -3.59
N ILE A 83 -19.27 -22.69 -2.60
CA ILE A 83 -18.08 -23.53 -2.80
C ILE A 83 -18.60 -24.96 -3.03
N PRO A 84 -18.11 -25.71 -4.03
CA PRO A 84 -18.64 -27.03 -4.36
C PRO A 84 -18.60 -27.98 -3.15
N LEU A 85 -19.74 -28.59 -2.84
CA LEU A 85 -19.87 -29.63 -1.82
C LEU A 85 -18.98 -30.84 -2.17
N GLN A 86 -18.08 -31.16 -1.23
CA GLN A 86 -17.15 -32.29 -1.27
C GLN A 86 -17.88 -33.60 -0.92
N ASN A 87 -17.86 -34.57 -1.84
CA ASN A 87 -18.10 -35.97 -1.47
C ASN A 87 -16.80 -36.58 -0.95
N ALA A 88 -16.91 -37.29 0.17
CA ALA A 88 -15.80 -37.95 0.85
C ALA A 88 -15.13 -38.99 -0.05
N GLY A 89 -13.85 -38.78 -0.37
CA GLY A 89 -13.00 -39.76 -1.05
C GLY A 89 -12.09 -39.12 -2.08
N GLN A 90 -10.80 -39.10 -1.78
CA GLN A 90 -9.68 -38.69 -2.63
C GLN A 90 -9.56 -37.18 -2.90
N ILE A 91 -8.59 -36.57 -2.21
CA ILE A 91 -8.16 -35.20 -2.43
C ILE A 91 -7.01 -35.22 -3.44
N VAL A 92 -7.31 -34.83 -4.68
CA VAL A 92 -6.33 -34.20 -5.57
C VAL A 92 -6.70 -32.72 -5.62
N VAL A 93 -5.99 -31.90 -4.83
CA VAL A 93 -6.08 -30.44 -4.94
C VAL A 93 -5.18 -30.03 -6.10
N HIS A 94 -5.78 -29.57 -7.19
CA HIS A 94 -5.03 -28.88 -8.25
C HIS A 94 -4.54 -27.51 -7.72
N PRO A 95 -3.24 -27.19 -7.79
CA PRO A 95 -2.65 -25.99 -7.17
C PRO A 95 -2.97 -24.64 -7.86
N ASP A 96 -3.72 -24.63 -8.97
CA ASP A 96 -3.91 -23.45 -9.83
C ASP A 96 -5.16 -22.61 -9.50
N ARG A 97 -5.68 -22.65 -8.26
CA ARG A 97 -6.79 -21.77 -7.84
C ARG A 97 -6.42 -20.94 -6.62
N GLU A 98 -6.38 -19.62 -6.82
CA GLU A 98 -5.94 -18.57 -5.89
C GLU A 98 -6.66 -18.56 -4.53
N GLY A 99 -7.85 -19.18 -4.39
CA GLY A 99 -8.64 -19.16 -3.15
C GLY A 99 -8.29 -20.22 -2.08
N GLY A 100 -7.33 -21.12 -2.32
CA GLY A 100 -7.05 -22.26 -1.42
C GLY A 100 -5.92 -22.07 -0.39
N ARG A 101 -5.14 -20.99 -0.48
CA ARG A 101 -3.87 -20.84 0.26
C ARG A 101 -4.05 -20.46 1.75
N GLY A 102 -5.07 -19.67 2.08
CA GLY A 102 -5.33 -19.23 3.45
C GLY A 102 -5.70 -20.36 4.43
N LEU A 103 -6.41 -21.39 3.94
CA LEU A 103 -6.77 -22.55 4.78
C LEU A 103 -5.61 -23.53 4.97
N LEU A 104 -4.63 -23.55 4.05
CA LEU A 104 -3.40 -24.32 4.19
C LEU A 104 -2.50 -23.77 5.31
N LEU A 105 -2.47 -22.45 5.48
CA LEU A 105 -1.78 -21.79 6.60
C LEU A 105 -2.46 -22.12 7.95
N CYS A 106 -3.78 -22.13 8.02
CA CYS A 106 -4.52 -22.59 9.22
C CYS A 106 -4.22 -24.06 9.57
N GLY A 107 -4.11 -24.94 8.57
CA GLY A 107 -3.74 -26.34 8.77
C GLY A 107 -2.29 -26.56 9.19
N ALA A 108 -1.39 -25.62 8.87
CA ALA A 108 0.04 -25.72 9.17
C ALA A 108 0.42 -25.12 10.54
N LEU A 109 -0.25 -24.05 10.96
CA LEU A 109 0.14 -23.27 12.14
C LEU A 109 -0.82 -23.44 13.34
N ALA A 110 -2.06 -23.87 13.12
CA ALA A 110 -3.03 -24.03 14.20
C ALA A 110 -3.08 -25.46 14.74
N ALA A 111 -3.18 -25.61 16.06
CA ALA A 111 -3.43 -26.90 16.71
C ALA A 111 -4.79 -27.49 16.28
N ARG A 112 -5.78 -26.62 16.07
CA ARG A 112 -7.09 -26.95 15.51
C ARG A 112 -7.62 -25.77 14.71
N TRP A 113 -8.37 -26.04 13.65
CA TRP A 113 -9.12 -25.02 12.93
C TRP A 113 -10.43 -25.61 12.41
N GLY A 114 -11.38 -24.75 12.08
CA GLY A 114 -12.67 -25.20 11.57
C GLY A 114 -13.47 -24.06 10.97
N VAL A 115 -14.54 -24.46 10.27
CA VAL A 115 -15.54 -23.54 9.71
C VAL A 115 -16.89 -23.92 10.31
N GLU A 116 -17.54 -22.95 10.95
CA GLU A 116 -18.88 -23.10 11.51
C GLU A 116 -19.85 -22.23 10.69
N TYR A 117 -20.93 -22.84 10.21
CA TYR A 117 -21.98 -22.16 9.46
C TYR A 117 -23.19 -21.93 10.36
N THR A 118 -23.69 -20.70 10.36
CA THR A 118 -25.01 -20.37 10.90
C THR A 118 -25.91 -19.88 9.77
N ALA A 119 -27.21 -19.73 10.02
CA ALA A 119 -28.16 -19.28 8.99
C ALA A 119 -27.87 -17.86 8.45
N ALA A 120 -27.01 -17.07 9.12
CA ALA A 120 -26.72 -15.67 8.77
C ALA A 120 -25.23 -15.31 8.67
N GLN A 121 -24.32 -16.18 9.12
CA GLN A 121 -22.89 -15.88 9.21
C GLN A 121 -22.02 -17.13 9.00
N LYS A 122 -20.88 -16.95 8.34
CA LYS A 122 -19.81 -17.95 8.22
C LYS A 122 -18.69 -17.60 9.19
N HIS A 123 -18.37 -18.50 10.13
CA HIS A 123 -17.26 -18.33 11.06
C HIS A 123 -16.09 -19.23 10.68
N VAL A 124 -14.93 -18.64 10.42
CA VAL A 124 -13.67 -19.39 10.26
C VAL A 124 -12.83 -19.17 11.50
N TRP A 125 -12.38 -20.25 12.15
CA TRP A 125 -11.66 -20.16 13.42
C TRP A 125 -10.43 -21.06 13.46
N PHE A 126 -9.45 -20.66 14.27
CA PHE A 126 -8.24 -21.43 14.56
C PHE A 126 -7.87 -21.34 16.05
N GLN A 127 -7.17 -22.35 16.57
CA GLN A 127 -6.72 -22.45 17.95
C GLN A 127 -5.21 -22.73 17.99
N LEU A 128 -4.49 -21.99 18.82
CA LEU A 128 -3.06 -22.13 19.11
C LEU A 128 -2.86 -22.63 20.54
N ASP A 129 -2.05 -23.67 20.73
CA ASP A 129 -1.73 -24.22 22.05
C ASP A 129 -0.57 -23.43 22.70
N LEU A 130 -0.51 -23.40 24.03
CA LEU A 130 0.59 -22.76 24.76
C LEU A 130 1.76 -23.76 24.93
N PRO A 131 3.02 -23.41 24.61
CA PRO A 131 4.12 -24.39 24.57
C PRO A 131 4.62 -24.82 25.97
N GLU A 132 4.78 -26.14 26.17
CA GLU A 132 5.58 -26.72 27.27
C GLU A 132 7.04 -26.91 26.78
N ARG A 133 8.02 -26.24 27.42
CA ARG A 133 9.44 -26.08 27.00
C ARG A 133 10.27 -27.40 26.89
N PRO A 134 11.41 -27.47 26.13
CA PRO A 134 12.34 -26.38 25.75
C PRO A 134 12.57 -26.18 24.24
N ALA A 135 12.85 -24.93 23.85
CA ALA A 135 13.16 -24.50 22.50
C ALA A 135 14.63 -24.75 22.13
N GLY A 136 14.88 -25.37 20.98
CA GLY A 136 16.22 -25.53 20.42
C GLY A 136 16.19 -25.37 18.91
N THR A 137 16.66 -24.23 18.42
CA THR A 137 17.05 -24.04 17.02
C THR A 137 18.55 -24.33 16.94
N ARG A 138 18.97 -25.33 16.16
CA ARG A 138 20.39 -25.51 15.79
C ARG A 138 20.50 -25.36 14.28
N ALA A 139 21.14 -24.27 13.86
CA ALA A 139 21.52 -24.05 12.48
C ALA A 139 22.95 -24.57 12.26
N ALA A 140 23.17 -25.37 11.21
CA ALA A 140 24.50 -25.78 10.79
C ALA A 140 24.79 -25.21 9.39
N GLY A 141 25.57 -24.13 9.35
CA GLY A 141 25.99 -23.44 8.13
C GLY A 141 26.25 -21.94 8.36
N PRO A 142 27.07 -21.28 7.53
CA PRO A 142 27.23 -19.83 7.62
C PRO A 142 25.90 -19.14 7.28
N ALA A 143 25.50 -18.15 8.08
CA ALA A 143 24.29 -17.36 7.84
C ALA A 143 24.37 -16.65 6.48
N LEU A 144 23.28 -16.67 5.69
CA LEU A 144 23.22 -15.80 4.52
C LEU A 144 22.56 -14.47 4.86
N PRO A 145 23.01 -13.37 4.21
CA PRO A 145 22.24 -12.15 4.06
C PRO A 145 20.87 -12.44 3.40
N VAL A 146 19.85 -11.66 3.74
CA VAL A 146 18.47 -11.74 3.22
C VAL A 146 18.42 -11.54 1.69
N ASP A 147 19.52 -11.05 1.13
CA ASP A 147 19.75 -10.64 -0.24
C ASP A 147 20.08 -11.77 -1.22
N ALA A 148 20.24 -13.00 -0.74
CA ALA A 148 20.66 -14.14 -1.54
C ALA A 148 19.47 -14.97 -2.09
N LEU A 149 18.36 -14.30 -2.41
CA LEU A 149 17.33 -14.90 -3.26
C LEU A 149 17.87 -14.90 -4.71
N PRO A 150 17.79 -16.03 -5.44
CA PRO A 150 18.37 -16.11 -6.78
C PRO A 150 17.76 -15.06 -7.72
N VAL A 151 18.60 -14.29 -8.40
CA VAL A 151 18.23 -13.29 -9.45
C VAL A 151 17.81 -13.97 -10.77
N ALA A 152 17.42 -15.24 -10.75
CA ALA A 152 17.17 -15.96 -11.98
C ALA A 152 15.72 -15.73 -12.48
N GLU A 153 15.56 -15.32 -13.74
CA GLU A 153 14.31 -15.35 -14.52
C GLU A 153 13.70 -16.77 -14.68
N THR A 154 14.18 -17.76 -13.92
CA THR A 154 13.75 -19.15 -13.96
C THR A 154 13.10 -19.54 -12.64
N ARG A 155 11.93 -20.19 -12.73
CA ARG A 155 11.13 -20.74 -11.63
C ARG A 155 12.01 -21.48 -10.61
N VAL A 156 12.08 -20.97 -9.38
CA VAL A 156 12.66 -21.65 -8.22
C VAL A 156 11.91 -22.96 -7.99
N ARG A 157 12.65 -24.05 -7.85
CA ARG A 157 12.11 -25.38 -7.55
C ARG A 157 12.32 -25.69 -6.08
N VAL A 158 11.23 -25.94 -5.36
CA VAL A 158 11.30 -26.28 -3.92
C VAL A 158 10.96 -27.76 -3.79
N ALA A 159 11.97 -28.58 -3.55
CA ALA A 159 11.78 -29.99 -3.27
C ALA A 159 11.12 -30.15 -1.89
N VAL A 160 9.95 -30.75 -1.87
CA VAL A 160 9.19 -31.07 -0.65
C VAL A 160 9.23 -32.57 -0.46
N ILE A 161 9.89 -32.99 0.61
CA ILE A 161 10.03 -34.39 0.98
C ILE A 161 9.36 -34.59 2.34
N GLN A 162 8.46 -35.56 2.45
CA GLN A 162 7.93 -35.97 3.75
C GLN A 162 8.63 -37.24 4.20
N ILE A 163 8.99 -37.27 5.48
CA ILE A 163 9.66 -38.39 6.12
C ILE A 163 8.76 -38.89 7.25
N ASP A 164 8.49 -40.19 7.23
CA ASP A 164 7.71 -40.85 8.27
C ASP A 164 8.51 -40.99 9.57
N ARG A 165 7.85 -41.53 10.60
CA ARG A 165 8.45 -41.78 11.92
C ARG A 165 9.63 -42.77 11.89
N GLY A 166 9.72 -43.60 10.86
CA GLY A 166 10.81 -44.56 10.64
C GLY A 166 12.04 -43.96 9.96
N GLY A 167 11.97 -42.70 9.52
CA GLY A 167 13.04 -42.06 8.74
C GLY A 167 12.97 -42.37 7.25
N CYS A 168 11.89 -42.99 6.78
CA CYS A 168 11.67 -43.33 5.38
C CYS A 168 10.88 -42.24 4.64
N ILE A 169 11.18 -42.07 3.35
CA ILE A 169 10.52 -41.09 2.50
C ILE A 169 9.09 -41.58 2.21
N SER A 170 8.10 -40.81 2.63
CA SER A 170 6.67 -41.08 2.40
C SER A 170 6.08 -40.24 1.28
N PHE A 171 6.69 -39.09 0.97
CA PHE A 171 6.24 -38.19 -0.09
C PHE A 171 7.42 -37.52 -0.79
N TRP A 172 7.29 -37.34 -2.11
CA TRP A 172 8.30 -36.75 -2.98
C TRP A 172 7.60 -35.98 -4.11
N ASN A 173 7.77 -34.65 -4.14
CA ASN A 173 7.09 -33.80 -5.13
C ASN A 173 7.81 -33.76 -6.48
N GLU A 174 7.13 -33.22 -7.49
CA GLU A 174 7.65 -33.08 -8.87
C GLU A 174 8.95 -32.25 -8.92
N ASP A 175 9.06 -31.18 -8.13
CA ASP A 175 10.30 -30.39 -8.02
C ASP A 175 11.47 -31.21 -7.48
N ALA A 176 11.24 -32.16 -6.56
CA ALA A 176 12.27 -33.06 -6.06
C ALA A 176 12.69 -34.13 -7.10
N GLN A 177 11.74 -34.63 -7.91
CA GLN A 177 12.04 -35.53 -9.04
C GLN A 177 12.92 -34.81 -10.07
N ASP A 178 12.59 -33.56 -10.37
CA ASP A 178 13.33 -32.70 -11.28
C ASP A 178 14.71 -32.27 -10.75
N LEU A 179 14.85 -32.08 -9.44
CA LEU A 179 16.11 -31.67 -8.80
C LEU A 179 17.12 -32.81 -8.65
N PHE A 180 16.65 -34.04 -8.40
CA PHE A 180 17.51 -35.18 -8.05
C PHE A 180 17.43 -36.35 -9.05
N ALA A 181 16.58 -36.24 -10.08
CA ALA A 181 16.38 -37.21 -11.16
C ALA A 181 15.92 -38.61 -10.69
N TYR A 182 15.21 -38.69 -9.56
CA TYR A 182 14.57 -39.91 -9.06
C TYR A 182 13.06 -39.86 -9.24
N ASP A 183 12.49 -40.90 -9.85
CA ASP A 183 11.04 -41.08 -9.88
C ASP A 183 10.52 -41.45 -8.47
N PRO A 184 9.33 -41.00 -8.05
CA PRO A 184 8.78 -41.29 -6.72
C PRO A 184 8.79 -42.78 -6.35
N GLU A 185 8.54 -43.67 -7.32
CA GLU A 185 8.55 -45.13 -7.14
C GLU A 185 9.94 -45.70 -6.75
N GLN A 186 11.01 -44.96 -7.02
CA GLN A 186 12.40 -45.38 -6.75
C GLN A 186 12.89 -44.94 -5.36
N VAL A 187 12.25 -43.95 -4.74
CA VAL A 187 12.64 -43.30 -3.47
C VAL A 187 11.65 -43.55 -2.34
N ILE A 188 10.36 -43.67 -2.62
CA ILE A 188 9.34 -43.90 -1.58
C ILE A 188 9.59 -45.24 -0.85
N GLY A 189 9.53 -45.20 0.49
CA GLY A 189 9.76 -46.34 1.37
C GLY A 189 11.23 -46.62 1.70
N LYS A 190 12.18 -45.83 1.18
CA LYS A 190 13.61 -45.93 1.51
C LYS A 190 14.02 -44.82 2.49
N PRO A 191 15.04 -45.04 3.34
CA PRO A 191 15.47 -44.04 4.31
C PRO A 191 16.21 -42.87 3.64
N LEU A 192 15.98 -41.64 4.11
CA LEU A 192 16.64 -40.44 3.55
C LEU A 192 18.18 -40.54 3.61
N THR A 193 18.71 -41.28 4.59
CA THR A 193 20.16 -41.52 4.76
C THR A 193 20.83 -42.17 3.56
N ASP A 194 20.10 -42.95 2.75
CA ASP A 194 20.66 -43.62 1.58
C ASP A 194 20.99 -42.61 0.47
N PHE A 195 20.21 -41.52 0.42
CA PHE A 195 20.33 -40.46 -0.56
C PHE A 195 21.14 -39.25 -0.02
N ALA A 196 21.14 -39.01 1.28
CA ALA A 196 21.84 -37.87 1.88
C ALA A 196 23.37 -38.08 1.98
N ALA A 197 24.13 -37.12 1.49
CA ALA A 197 25.55 -36.93 1.72
C ALA A 197 25.76 -35.88 2.83
N TRP A 198 25.78 -36.34 4.08
CA TRP A 198 25.89 -35.48 5.27
C TRP A 198 27.35 -35.13 5.60
N PRO A 199 27.68 -33.86 5.91
CA PRO A 199 29.05 -33.46 6.25
C PRO A 199 29.44 -33.96 7.66
N HIS A 200 30.51 -34.74 7.74
CA HIS A 200 31.12 -35.13 9.03
C HIS A 200 32.10 -34.03 9.49
N THR A 201 31.61 -33.05 10.25
CA THR A 201 32.49 -32.07 10.93
C THR A 201 32.92 -32.64 12.29
N PRO A 202 34.23 -32.86 12.56
CA PRO A 202 34.68 -33.34 13.86
C PRO A 202 34.47 -32.28 14.95
N GLY A 203 33.72 -32.59 16.01
CA GLY A 203 33.62 -31.78 17.23
C GLY A 203 32.28 -31.08 17.50
N THR A 204 31.34 -31.06 16.56
CA THR A 204 29.98 -30.50 16.74
C THR A 204 28.94 -31.44 16.13
N GLY A 205 28.75 -32.60 16.77
CA GLY A 205 27.93 -33.69 16.23
C GLY A 205 26.43 -33.48 16.42
N THR A 206 25.71 -33.34 15.31
CA THR A 206 24.34 -33.86 15.17
C THR A 206 24.27 -34.65 13.86
N GLY A 207 23.93 -35.93 13.95
CA GLY A 207 23.70 -36.77 12.76
C GLY A 207 22.36 -36.45 12.10
N ILE A 208 22.17 -36.79 10.82
CA ILE A 208 20.91 -36.54 10.11
C ILE A 208 19.68 -37.13 10.82
N VAL A 209 19.84 -38.29 11.47
CA VAL A 209 18.77 -38.93 12.26
C VAL A 209 18.38 -38.08 13.48
N GLU A 210 19.35 -37.44 14.15
CA GLU A 210 19.07 -36.52 15.26
C GLU A 210 18.48 -35.20 14.77
N ALA A 211 18.92 -34.71 13.62
CA ALA A 211 18.37 -33.49 12.99
C ALA A 211 16.89 -33.65 12.63
N LEU A 212 16.49 -34.84 12.15
CA LEU A 212 15.10 -35.17 11.86
C LEU A 212 14.23 -35.34 13.11
N GLN A 213 14.82 -35.46 14.30
CA GLN A 213 14.09 -35.57 15.55
C GLN A 213 13.83 -34.22 16.23
N LEU A 214 14.44 -33.13 15.76
CA LEU A 214 14.23 -31.78 16.29
C LEU A 214 12.87 -31.21 15.87
N SER A 215 12.31 -30.28 16.66
CA SER A 215 11.08 -29.57 16.29
C SER A 215 11.27 -28.72 15.03
N ARG A 216 12.49 -28.17 14.88
CA ARG A 216 12.94 -27.43 13.72
C ARG A 216 14.45 -27.57 13.56
N TRP A 217 14.91 -27.83 12.35
CA TRP A 217 16.34 -27.85 12.00
C TRP A 217 16.57 -27.17 10.65
N GLU A 218 17.66 -26.43 10.52
CA GLU A 218 18.04 -25.77 9.27
C GLU A 218 19.53 -25.94 9.00
N GLY A 219 19.91 -26.23 7.75
CA GLY A 219 21.32 -26.34 7.40
C GLY A 219 21.60 -26.91 6.01
N SER A 220 22.86 -26.80 5.61
CA SER A 220 23.34 -27.24 4.30
C SER A 220 23.86 -28.68 4.35
N TYR A 221 23.46 -29.52 3.38
CA TYR A 221 24.03 -30.86 3.16
C TYR A 221 23.87 -31.28 1.69
N GLY A 222 24.35 -32.46 1.29
CA GLY A 222 24.20 -32.94 -0.09
C GLY A 222 23.11 -34.01 -0.25
N ILE A 223 22.46 -34.07 -1.41
CA ILE A 223 21.63 -35.21 -1.85
C ILE A 223 22.26 -35.84 -3.08
N ARG A 224 22.50 -37.15 -3.06
CA ARG A 224 22.96 -37.92 -4.23
C ARG A 224 21.80 -38.01 -5.22
N GLY A 225 22.02 -37.62 -6.47
CA GLY A 225 21.09 -37.81 -7.58
C GLY A 225 21.27 -39.15 -8.27
N ALA A 226 20.31 -39.53 -9.12
CA ALA A 226 20.31 -40.81 -9.84
C ALA A 226 21.49 -40.96 -10.82
N ASP A 227 22.10 -39.86 -11.25
CA ASP A 227 23.31 -39.80 -12.08
C ASP A 227 24.62 -40.00 -11.30
N GLY A 228 24.54 -40.18 -9.97
CA GLY A 228 25.67 -40.36 -9.07
C GLY A 228 26.34 -39.06 -8.61
N ARG A 229 25.84 -37.89 -9.02
CA ARG A 229 26.36 -36.58 -8.55
C ARG A 229 25.70 -36.20 -7.23
N VAL A 230 26.43 -35.49 -6.37
CA VAL A 230 25.88 -34.91 -5.14
C VAL A 230 25.41 -33.49 -5.43
N VAL A 231 24.13 -33.24 -5.27
CA VAL A 231 23.50 -31.92 -5.37
C VAL A 231 23.57 -31.25 -3.98
N PRO A 232 24.27 -30.11 -3.82
CA PRO A 232 24.29 -29.38 -2.56
C PRO A 232 22.95 -28.67 -2.35
N VAL A 233 22.36 -28.87 -1.17
CA VAL A 233 21.05 -28.37 -0.80
C VAL A 233 21.08 -27.69 0.56
N TYR A 234 20.20 -26.70 0.73
CA TYR A 234 19.84 -26.20 2.04
C TYR A 234 18.46 -26.70 2.40
N ALA A 235 18.33 -27.24 3.61
CA ALA A 235 17.09 -27.81 4.07
C ALA A 235 16.55 -27.10 5.30
N SER A 236 15.22 -26.97 5.35
CA SER A 236 14.46 -26.67 6.55
C SER A 236 13.61 -27.89 6.89
N HIS A 237 13.90 -28.51 8.02
CA HIS A 237 13.15 -29.65 8.55
C HIS A 237 12.16 -29.13 9.57
N LEU A 238 10.87 -29.32 9.29
CA LEU A 238 9.78 -28.95 10.18
C LEU A 238 9.07 -30.21 10.63
N ARG A 239 8.91 -30.36 11.94
CA ARG A 239 8.15 -31.47 12.48
C ARG A 239 6.66 -31.15 12.38
N VAL A 240 5.94 -31.96 11.61
CA VAL A 240 4.51 -31.79 11.33
C VAL A 240 3.79 -33.07 11.73
N ARG A 241 2.53 -32.98 12.13
CA ARG A 241 1.70 -34.17 12.34
C ARG A 241 0.98 -34.49 11.04
N ASP A 242 1.02 -35.74 10.60
CA ASP A 242 0.27 -36.17 9.41
C ASP A 242 -1.24 -36.21 9.70
N ALA A 243 -2.05 -36.56 8.68
CA ALA A 243 -3.51 -36.60 8.77
C ALA A 243 -4.04 -37.58 9.84
N ASP A 244 -3.22 -38.55 10.26
CA ASP A 244 -3.54 -39.54 11.29
C ASP A 244 -2.99 -39.14 12.68
N GLY A 245 -2.33 -37.98 12.78
CA GLY A 245 -1.79 -37.41 14.02
C GLY A 245 -0.40 -37.90 14.41
N GLU A 246 0.23 -38.76 13.59
CA GLU A 246 1.57 -39.28 13.81
C GLU A 246 2.64 -38.25 13.41
N ALA A 247 3.75 -38.25 14.13
CA ALA A 247 4.81 -37.27 13.90
C ALA A 247 5.60 -37.61 12.63
N SER A 248 5.44 -36.77 11.61
CA SER A 248 6.24 -36.80 10.38
C SER A 248 7.15 -35.57 10.31
N THR A 249 8.16 -35.61 9.44
CA THR A 249 9.05 -34.47 9.22
C THR A 249 8.93 -34.02 7.78
N VAL A 250 8.52 -32.78 7.57
CA VAL A 250 8.51 -32.15 6.25
C VAL A 250 9.87 -31.49 6.06
N CYS A 251 10.59 -31.92 5.04
CA CYS A 251 11.86 -31.35 4.63
C CYS A 251 11.62 -30.51 3.38
N LEU A 252 11.75 -29.20 3.54
CA LEU A 252 11.80 -28.26 2.43
C LEU A 252 13.25 -28.14 2.00
N LEU A 253 13.53 -28.34 0.72
CA LEU A 253 14.87 -28.37 0.17
C LEU A 253 14.94 -27.47 -1.07
N VAL A 254 15.95 -26.63 -1.10
CA VAL A 254 16.34 -25.83 -2.26
C VAL A 254 17.81 -26.07 -2.55
N ARG A 255 18.29 -25.71 -3.74
CA ARG A 255 19.74 -25.76 -3.99
C ARG A 255 20.43 -24.84 -3.00
N ASP A 256 21.64 -25.18 -2.56
CA ASP A 256 22.31 -24.46 -1.48
C ASP A 256 22.55 -22.96 -1.80
N HIS A 257 22.69 -22.60 -3.08
CA HIS A 257 22.79 -21.19 -3.50
C HIS A 257 21.44 -20.42 -3.47
N GLU A 258 20.32 -21.12 -3.32
CA GLU A 258 18.96 -20.57 -3.21
C GLU A 258 18.47 -20.58 -1.75
N ARG A 259 19.38 -20.83 -0.78
CA ARG A 259 19.02 -21.06 0.63
C ARG A 259 18.29 -19.92 1.33
N ALA A 260 18.37 -18.69 0.81
CA ALA A 260 17.59 -17.55 1.31
C ALA A 260 16.06 -17.75 1.23
N ILE A 261 15.60 -18.67 0.38
CA ILE A 261 14.18 -18.99 0.21
C ILE A 261 13.60 -19.72 1.43
N LEU A 262 14.43 -20.51 2.13
CA LEU A 262 14.00 -21.35 3.26
C LEU A 262 14.63 -20.97 4.60
N GLN A 263 15.72 -20.21 4.59
CA GLN A 263 16.43 -19.81 5.80
C GLN A 263 15.61 -18.81 6.61
N SER A 264 15.37 -19.11 7.88
CA SER A 264 14.68 -18.16 8.76
C SER A 264 15.61 -17.15 9.41
N PRO A 265 15.13 -15.92 9.64
CA PRO A 265 15.92 -14.87 10.27
C PRO A 265 16.30 -15.28 11.71
N PRO A 266 17.52 -14.96 12.16
CA PRO A 266 17.95 -15.31 13.51
C PRO A 266 17.13 -14.54 14.56
N ARG A 267 16.71 -15.23 15.63
CA ARG A 267 16.15 -14.60 16.83
C ARG A 267 17.24 -13.79 17.52
N THR A 268 17.13 -12.46 17.53
CA THR A 268 17.90 -11.61 18.43
C THR A 268 17.37 -11.84 19.86
N PRO A 269 18.19 -12.24 20.84
CA PRO A 269 17.73 -12.28 22.21
C PRO A 269 17.42 -10.84 22.67
N ALA A 270 16.24 -10.65 23.28
CA ALA A 270 15.82 -9.37 23.83
C ALA A 270 16.84 -8.85 24.87
N PRO A 271 17.12 -7.54 24.89
CA PRO A 271 18.09 -6.96 25.82
C PRO A 271 17.44 -6.75 27.19
N ASP A 272 17.20 -7.83 27.94
CA ASP A 272 16.71 -7.72 29.34
C ASP A 272 17.04 -8.95 30.20
N SER A 273 18.24 -9.52 30.03
CA SER A 273 18.78 -10.53 30.95
C SER A 273 20.28 -10.37 31.25
N ALA A 274 20.84 -9.19 30.99
CA ALA A 274 22.26 -8.91 31.24
C ALA A 274 22.59 -8.51 32.69
N THR A 275 21.60 -8.33 33.57
CA THR A 275 21.81 -7.75 34.92
C THR A 275 21.97 -8.76 36.05
N GLN A 276 22.17 -10.06 35.78
CA GLN A 276 22.39 -11.07 36.84
C GLN A 276 23.62 -11.97 36.66
N ALA A 277 24.42 -11.82 35.60
CA ALA A 277 25.64 -12.64 35.40
C ALA A 277 26.96 -11.96 35.84
N ALA A 278 26.89 -10.81 36.52
CA ALA A 278 28.06 -10.10 37.03
C ALA A 278 28.47 -10.60 38.42
N GLN A 279 28.76 -11.90 38.54
CA GLN A 279 29.42 -12.46 39.73
C GLN A 279 30.00 -13.83 39.42
N GLU A 280 31.09 -13.87 38.66
CA GLU A 280 32.17 -14.86 38.83
C GLU A 280 33.36 -14.49 37.94
N GLY A 281 34.47 -14.13 38.58
CA GLY A 281 35.69 -13.69 37.91
C GLY A 281 36.31 -14.79 37.05
N ARG A 282 36.48 -14.50 35.76
CA ARG A 282 37.44 -15.19 34.90
C ARG A 282 38.51 -14.19 34.43
N PRO A 283 39.77 -14.62 34.30
CA PRO A 283 40.88 -13.74 33.96
C PRO A 283 40.67 -13.17 32.55
N SER A 284 40.79 -11.85 32.42
CA SER A 284 40.69 -11.11 31.17
C SER A 284 41.77 -11.56 30.19
N ASP A 285 41.36 -11.99 29.01
CA ASP A 285 42.23 -12.31 27.88
C ASP A 285 42.93 -11.02 27.41
N PRO A 286 44.27 -10.96 27.32
CA PRO A 286 45.02 -9.79 26.83
C PRO A 286 44.56 -9.25 25.45
N PHE A 287 43.74 -10.01 24.73
CA PHE A 287 43.18 -9.65 23.43
C PHE A 287 41.92 -8.76 23.44
N GLU A 288 41.12 -8.71 24.51
CA GLU A 288 39.97 -7.77 24.58
C GLU A 288 40.43 -6.30 24.58
N VAL A 289 41.66 -6.06 25.03
CA VAL A 289 42.30 -4.74 25.12
C VAL A 289 42.60 -4.15 23.73
N PHE A 290 42.80 -4.99 22.70
CA PHE A 290 43.19 -4.52 21.36
C PHE A 290 42.03 -3.97 20.51
N ILE A 291 40.78 -4.37 20.81
CA ILE A 291 39.59 -3.93 20.05
C ILE A 291 38.68 -3.06 20.93
N GLY A 292 38.64 -3.27 22.26
CA GLY A 292 37.55 -2.76 23.09
C GLY A 292 36.23 -3.40 22.66
N SER A 293 35.27 -3.58 23.56
CA SER A 293 33.95 -4.05 23.14
C SER A 293 33.37 -3.05 22.13
N PRO A 294 33.13 -3.44 20.87
CA PRO A 294 32.41 -2.56 19.96
C PRO A 294 30.99 -2.38 20.49
N ALA A 295 30.52 -1.14 20.54
CA ALA A 295 29.08 -0.93 20.44
C ALA A 295 28.65 -1.50 19.08
N PRO A 296 27.59 -2.33 19.01
CA PRO A 296 27.29 -3.18 17.86
C PRO A 296 26.92 -2.45 16.55
N ASP A 297 26.90 -1.11 16.50
CA ASP A 297 26.15 -0.37 15.47
C ASP A 297 26.91 0.73 14.69
N ASP A 298 28.22 0.93 14.88
CA ASP A 298 28.96 2.04 14.26
C ASP A 298 30.18 1.57 13.44
N LEU A 299 29.98 1.39 12.12
CA LEU A 299 31.04 1.01 11.18
C LEU A 299 32.13 2.07 11.11
N ASP A 300 31.76 3.35 10.92
CA ASP A 300 32.73 4.45 10.76
C ASP A 300 33.60 4.61 12.01
N GLY A 301 32.99 4.53 13.21
CA GLY A 301 33.74 4.54 14.45
C GLY A 301 34.66 3.32 14.60
N LEU A 302 34.23 2.14 14.14
CA LEU A 302 35.08 0.94 14.13
C LEU A 302 36.27 1.09 13.17
N LEU A 303 36.03 1.60 11.97
CA LEU A 303 37.08 1.84 10.96
C LEU A 303 38.09 2.88 11.45
N GLN A 304 37.62 3.98 12.04
CA GLN A 304 38.48 5.04 12.56
C GLN A 304 39.39 4.54 13.70
N ARG A 305 38.83 3.84 14.70
CA ARG A 305 39.60 3.25 15.80
C ARG A 305 40.62 2.21 15.31
N THR A 306 40.25 1.46 14.29
CA THR A 306 41.12 0.45 13.67
C THR A 306 42.35 1.10 13.04
N VAL A 307 42.15 2.18 12.29
CA VAL A 307 43.23 2.92 11.65
C VAL A 307 44.15 3.60 12.68
N GLU A 308 43.59 4.19 13.74
CA GLU A 308 44.36 4.78 14.84
C GLU A 308 45.23 3.74 15.55
N ARG A 309 44.69 2.57 15.87
CA ARG A 309 45.46 1.50 16.51
C ARG A 309 46.49 0.87 15.58
N ALA A 310 46.20 0.75 14.29
CA ALA A 310 47.17 0.25 13.32
C ALA A 310 48.40 1.17 13.23
N ARG A 311 48.17 2.49 13.21
CA ARG A 311 49.24 3.49 13.29
C ARG A 311 50.07 3.31 14.57
N ASP A 312 49.41 3.26 15.72
CA ASP A 312 50.08 3.22 17.02
C ASP A 312 50.84 1.88 17.23
N MET A 313 50.30 0.76 16.73
CA MET A 313 50.92 -0.58 16.81
C MET A 313 52.27 -0.66 16.08
N LEU A 314 52.40 0.06 14.97
CA LEU A 314 53.61 0.07 14.13
C LEU A 314 54.44 1.34 14.28
N ASP A 315 54.08 2.23 15.22
CA ASP A 315 54.72 3.54 15.42
C ASP A 315 54.82 4.29 14.06
N GLY A 316 53.72 4.34 13.31
CA GLY A 316 53.62 5.01 12.02
C GLY A 316 53.21 6.48 12.14
N ASP A 317 53.50 7.27 11.11
CA ASP A 317 53.10 8.68 11.04
C ASP A 317 51.67 8.84 10.48
N ALA A 318 51.23 7.89 9.64
CA ALA A 318 49.88 7.86 9.07
C ALA A 318 49.38 6.42 8.88
N ALA A 319 48.06 6.26 8.84
CA ALA A 319 47.41 4.99 8.49
C ALA A 319 46.10 5.24 7.71
N TYR A 320 45.68 4.24 6.94
CA TYR A 320 44.47 4.30 6.13
C TYR A 320 43.83 2.93 5.97
N LEU A 321 42.52 2.91 5.79
CA LEU A 321 41.73 1.72 5.50
C LEU A 321 40.84 1.97 4.28
N LEU A 322 40.93 1.04 3.34
CA LEU A 322 40.15 1.00 2.11
C LEU A 322 39.19 -0.19 2.14
N LEU A 323 37.95 -0.03 1.67
CA LEU A 323 36.99 -1.14 1.48
C LEU A 323 36.79 -1.43 0.00
N ALA A 324 36.65 -2.71 -0.35
CA ALA A 324 36.43 -3.13 -1.73
C ALA A 324 34.98 -2.89 -2.17
N THR A 325 34.78 -2.52 -3.44
CA THR A 325 33.48 -2.56 -4.10
C THR A 325 32.94 -4.00 -4.18
N ASP A 326 31.63 -4.19 -4.41
CA ASP A 326 30.99 -5.50 -4.39
C ASP A 326 31.53 -6.46 -5.48
N ASP A 327 32.09 -5.91 -6.56
CA ASP A 327 32.73 -6.62 -7.66
C ASP A 327 34.26 -6.81 -7.48
N GLU A 328 34.83 -6.35 -6.36
CA GLU A 328 36.27 -6.40 -6.03
C GLU A 328 37.20 -5.76 -7.06
N THR A 329 36.69 -4.84 -7.89
CA THR A 329 37.49 -4.17 -8.92
C THR A 329 38.16 -2.91 -8.38
N GLU A 330 37.54 -2.24 -7.40
CA GLU A 330 37.96 -0.96 -6.87
C GLU A 330 37.97 -0.94 -5.34
N LEU A 331 38.77 -0.03 -4.76
CA LEU A 331 38.94 0.20 -3.33
C LEU A 331 38.61 1.66 -2.99
N GLU A 332 37.68 1.86 -2.07
CA GLU A 332 37.24 3.17 -1.59
C GLU A 332 37.88 3.49 -0.24
N VAL A 333 38.42 4.71 -0.07
CA VAL A 333 38.97 5.15 1.22
C VAL A 333 37.81 5.38 2.19
N ARG A 334 37.77 4.62 3.28
CA ARG A 334 36.70 4.74 4.29
C ARG A 334 37.15 5.34 5.61
N ALA A 335 38.42 5.16 5.99
CA ALA A 335 39.01 5.81 7.16
C ALA A 335 40.49 6.13 6.97
N SER A 336 40.96 7.22 7.59
CA SER A 336 42.37 7.60 7.56
C SER A 336 42.76 8.44 8.78
N THR A 337 44.03 8.38 9.16
CA THR A 337 44.62 9.22 10.21
C THR A 337 46.03 9.64 9.80
N GLY A 338 46.43 10.88 10.13
CA GLY A 338 47.74 11.43 9.73
C GLY A 338 47.87 11.83 8.25
N LEU A 339 46.78 11.80 7.46
CA LEU A 339 46.74 12.24 6.06
C LEU A 339 45.98 13.57 5.89
N PRO A 340 46.35 14.46 4.94
CA PRO A 340 45.64 15.72 4.69
C PRO A 340 44.19 15.53 4.20
N SER A 341 43.23 16.30 4.75
CA SER A 341 41.78 16.17 4.51
C SER A 341 41.35 16.24 3.04
N ALA A 342 42.10 16.95 2.18
CA ALA A 342 41.82 17.05 0.75
C ALA A 342 41.90 15.71 -0.01
N ARG A 343 42.46 14.66 0.59
CA ARG A 343 42.64 13.33 -0.01
C ARG A 343 41.60 12.28 0.38
N GLN A 344 40.65 12.63 1.26
CA GLN A 344 39.43 11.83 1.45
C GLN A 344 38.59 11.75 0.14
N ARG A 345 38.89 12.61 -0.85
CA ARG A 345 38.21 12.75 -2.14
C ARG A 345 38.72 11.84 -3.27
N PHE A 346 39.69 10.94 -3.04
CA PHE A 346 40.07 9.96 -4.05
C PHE A 346 39.06 8.81 -4.05
N ALA A 347 38.06 8.93 -4.92
CA ALA A 347 36.84 8.13 -4.86
C ALA A 347 37.10 6.63 -5.02
N ARG A 348 38.01 6.16 -5.88
CA ARG A 348 38.24 4.73 -6.11
C ARG A 348 39.66 4.45 -6.58
N VAL A 349 40.31 3.43 -6.00
CA VAL A 349 41.62 2.93 -6.41
C VAL A 349 41.44 1.54 -7.02
N PRO A 350 41.87 1.27 -8.26
CA PRO A 350 41.74 -0.07 -8.84
C PRO A 350 42.56 -1.10 -8.06
N VAL A 351 41.99 -2.29 -7.85
CA VAL A 351 42.61 -3.40 -7.10
C VAL A 351 43.87 -3.94 -7.81
N GLU A 352 43.93 -3.79 -9.13
CA GLU A 352 45.06 -4.18 -10.00
C GLU A 352 45.67 -2.96 -10.70
N ALA A 353 46.34 -2.06 -9.96
CA ALA A 353 46.85 -0.80 -10.51
C ALA A 353 48.35 -0.80 -10.90
N GLY A 354 49.11 -1.89 -10.67
CA GLY A 354 50.59 -1.84 -10.74
C GLY A 354 51.25 -2.81 -11.72
N SER A 355 52.18 -2.31 -12.55
CA SER A 355 53.13 -3.14 -13.31
C SER A 355 54.20 -3.70 -12.38
N GLY A 356 53.96 -4.87 -11.75
CA GLY A 356 54.97 -5.54 -10.95
C GLY A 356 54.47 -6.75 -10.14
N ARG A 357 55.41 -7.61 -9.72
CA ARG A 357 55.18 -8.86 -8.96
C ARG A 357 54.57 -8.66 -7.54
N TYR A 358 54.41 -7.41 -7.11
CA TYR A 358 53.95 -6.97 -5.78
C TYR A 358 52.81 -5.93 -5.83
N GLY A 359 52.18 -5.71 -6.98
CA GLY A 359 51.21 -4.63 -7.21
C GLY A 359 49.73 -4.98 -6.99
N SER A 360 49.42 -6.12 -6.36
CA SER A 360 48.05 -6.52 -6.08
C SER A 360 47.69 -6.18 -4.64
N ALA A 361 46.59 -5.46 -4.43
CA ALA A 361 46.04 -5.21 -3.09
C ALA A 361 45.64 -6.51 -2.35
N ARG A 362 45.73 -7.67 -3.03
CA ARG A 362 45.46 -9.00 -2.48
C ARG A 362 46.65 -9.63 -1.75
N MET A 363 47.84 -9.02 -1.73
CA MET A 363 48.99 -9.53 -1.00
C MET A 363 49.60 -8.46 -0.08
N PRO A 364 50.19 -8.86 1.06
CA PRO A 364 51.02 -7.95 1.84
C PRO A 364 52.13 -7.34 0.98
N ALA A 365 52.25 -6.02 1.04
CA ALA A 365 53.27 -5.26 0.32
C ALA A 365 54.03 -4.38 1.32
N VAL A 366 55.37 -4.46 1.27
CA VAL A 366 56.27 -3.62 2.04
C VAL A 366 57.10 -2.80 1.06
N HIS A 367 57.03 -1.49 1.19
CA HIS A 367 57.87 -0.56 0.45
C HIS A 367 58.77 0.17 1.45
N GLU A 368 60.05 -0.21 1.45
CA GLU A 368 61.07 0.39 2.31
C GLU A 368 61.39 1.84 1.89
N ASP A 369 61.29 2.15 0.59
CA ASP A 369 61.38 3.52 0.08
C ASP A 369 60.45 3.74 -1.12
N LEU A 370 59.39 4.54 -0.95
CA LEU A 370 58.41 4.92 -1.97
C LEU A 370 59.03 5.78 -3.08
N THR A 371 60.18 6.41 -2.85
CA THR A 371 60.92 7.12 -3.92
C THR A 371 61.55 6.18 -4.94
N ALA A 372 61.83 4.92 -4.55
CA ALA A 372 62.37 3.91 -5.45
C ALA A 372 61.31 3.34 -6.39
N VAL A 373 60.02 3.42 -6.02
CA VAL A 373 58.87 2.98 -6.83
C VAL A 373 57.74 4.02 -6.75
N PRO A 374 57.90 5.18 -7.43
CA PRO A 374 56.89 6.24 -7.40
C PRO A 374 55.54 5.73 -7.93
N GLY A 375 54.45 6.01 -7.21
CA GLY A 375 53.10 5.60 -7.60
C GLY A 375 52.68 4.20 -7.15
N ALA A 376 53.52 3.48 -6.40
CA ALA A 376 53.14 2.18 -5.82
C ALA A 376 51.89 2.25 -4.93
N VAL A 377 51.71 3.37 -4.22
CA VAL A 377 50.48 3.67 -3.46
C VAL A 377 50.02 5.07 -3.86
N PRO A 378 49.05 5.20 -4.79
CA PRO A 378 48.60 6.49 -5.31
C PRO A 378 48.17 7.47 -4.21
N LEU A 379 47.51 6.96 -3.16
CA LEU A 379 47.03 7.73 -2.01
C LEU A 379 48.14 8.54 -1.30
N LEU A 380 49.37 8.02 -1.25
CA LEU A 380 50.51 8.61 -0.54
C LEU A 380 51.38 9.53 -1.42
N SER A 381 51.07 9.66 -2.70
CA SER A 381 51.93 10.40 -3.64
C SER A 381 51.99 11.90 -3.29
N GLY A 382 53.13 12.41 -2.81
CA GLY A 382 53.26 13.82 -2.42
C GLY A 382 52.77 14.17 -1.02
N THR A 383 52.64 13.18 -0.12
CA THR A 383 52.37 13.41 1.32
C THR A 383 53.63 13.52 2.17
N GLY A 384 54.81 13.21 1.63
CA GLY A 384 56.08 13.17 2.36
C GLY A 384 56.44 11.79 2.96
N MET A 385 55.51 10.83 2.91
CA MET A 385 55.75 9.46 3.38
C MET A 385 56.78 8.74 2.52
N ARG A 386 57.74 8.08 3.17
CA ARG A 386 58.85 7.37 2.50
C ARG A 386 58.78 5.87 2.63
N SER A 387 58.19 5.30 3.68
CA SER A 387 57.94 3.85 3.73
C SER A 387 56.49 3.55 4.04
N VAL A 388 56.01 2.40 3.56
CA VAL A 388 54.64 1.93 3.80
C VAL A 388 54.59 0.41 3.86
N VAL A 389 53.75 -0.09 4.74
CA VAL A 389 53.30 -1.48 4.75
C VAL A 389 51.80 -1.51 4.53
N THR A 390 51.36 -2.33 3.58
CA THR A 390 49.94 -2.50 3.22
C THR A 390 49.60 -3.97 3.27
N VAL A 391 48.50 -4.31 3.92
CA VAL A 391 48.01 -5.69 4.04
C VAL A 391 46.55 -5.79 3.57
N PRO A 392 46.15 -6.90 2.93
CA PRO A 392 44.77 -7.16 2.58
C PRO A 392 43.92 -7.50 3.81
N LEU A 393 42.67 -7.05 3.81
CA LEU A 393 41.60 -7.58 4.65
C LEU A 393 40.90 -8.68 3.86
N LYS A 394 40.90 -9.91 4.38
CA LYS A 394 40.28 -11.07 3.72
C LYS A 394 39.33 -11.80 4.65
N VAL A 395 38.18 -12.19 4.12
CA VAL A 395 37.22 -13.07 4.78
C VAL A 395 36.90 -14.21 3.81
N GLU A 396 37.12 -15.45 4.25
CA GLU A 396 36.88 -16.67 3.44
C GLU A 396 37.56 -16.65 2.05
N GLY A 397 38.70 -15.97 1.93
CA GLY A 397 39.46 -15.84 0.68
C GLY A 397 39.05 -14.66 -0.21
N ARG A 398 37.97 -13.95 0.13
CA ARG A 398 37.48 -12.75 -0.54
C ARG A 398 38.23 -11.50 -0.07
N LEU A 399 38.60 -10.57 -0.97
CA LEU A 399 39.19 -9.28 -0.59
C LEU A 399 38.09 -8.32 -0.14
N THR A 400 38.01 -8.05 1.16
CA THR A 400 37.01 -7.11 1.71
C THR A 400 37.54 -5.68 1.82
N GLY A 401 38.87 -5.52 1.81
CA GLY A 401 39.51 -4.21 1.88
C GLY A 401 41.03 -4.29 2.01
N SER A 402 41.66 -3.17 2.36
CA SER A 402 43.09 -3.06 2.59
C SER A 402 43.40 -2.10 3.73
N LEU A 403 44.36 -2.47 4.58
CA LEU A 403 44.85 -1.66 5.70
C LEU A 403 46.32 -1.31 5.46
N GLY A 404 46.66 -0.02 5.55
CA GLY A 404 48.02 0.45 5.35
C GLY A 404 48.51 1.37 6.46
N VAL A 405 49.79 1.28 6.77
CA VAL A 405 50.49 2.17 7.71
C VAL A 405 51.75 2.70 7.04
N ALA A 406 51.94 4.02 7.11
CA ALA A 406 53.00 4.75 6.44
C ALA A 406 53.81 5.60 7.41
N ALA A 407 55.08 5.86 7.05
CA ALA A 407 56.00 6.69 7.82
C ALA A 407 56.85 7.59 6.92
N GLU A 408 57.31 8.71 7.47
CA GLU A 408 58.19 9.69 6.81
C GLU A 408 59.64 9.20 6.69
N GLY A 409 60.06 8.25 7.54
CA GLY A 409 61.37 7.59 7.46
C GLY A 409 61.42 6.48 6.41
N ALA A 410 62.55 6.34 5.71
CA ALA A 410 62.81 5.18 4.84
C ALA A 410 63.33 3.98 5.64
N GLY A 411 63.04 2.76 5.16
CA GLY A 411 63.49 1.49 5.74
C GLY A 411 62.86 1.15 7.11
N ARG A 412 61.72 1.76 7.47
CA ARG A 412 61.08 1.58 8.78
C ARG A 412 60.30 0.28 8.91
N TYR A 413 59.80 -0.26 7.80
CA TYR A 413 58.98 -1.47 7.78
C TYR A 413 59.69 -2.58 7.03
N THR A 414 59.64 -3.77 7.61
CA THR A 414 60.14 -5.03 7.05
C THR A 414 58.97 -6.03 6.92
N ASN A 415 59.28 -7.23 6.45
CA ASN A 415 58.30 -8.33 6.43
C ASN A 415 57.78 -8.70 7.84
N GLU A 416 58.52 -8.41 8.91
CA GLU A 416 58.07 -8.67 10.27
C GLU A 416 56.90 -7.74 10.66
N GLU A 417 56.99 -6.45 10.33
CA GLU A 417 55.90 -5.49 10.53
C GLU A 417 54.69 -5.83 9.65
N ALA A 418 54.90 -6.31 8.42
CA ALA A 418 53.81 -6.80 7.57
C ALA A 418 53.08 -8.00 8.18
N LEU A 419 53.79 -8.94 8.81
CA LEU A 419 53.17 -10.08 9.50
C LEU A 419 52.37 -9.62 10.72
N ARG A 420 52.87 -8.65 11.49
CA ARG A 420 52.14 -8.07 12.64
C ARG A 420 50.88 -7.35 12.18
N LEU A 421 50.97 -6.55 11.11
CA LEU A 421 49.82 -5.85 10.55
C LEU A 421 48.82 -6.82 9.91
N GLN A 422 49.28 -7.87 9.22
CA GLN A 422 48.41 -8.90 8.65
C GLN A 422 47.66 -9.65 9.75
N PHE A 423 48.32 -9.99 10.86
CA PHE A 423 47.64 -10.63 11.99
C PHE A 423 46.56 -9.75 12.61
N ALA A 424 46.80 -8.43 12.71
CA ALA A 424 45.77 -7.48 13.11
C ALA A 424 44.64 -7.43 12.07
N ALA A 425 44.98 -7.34 10.78
CA ALA A 425 44.04 -7.30 9.66
C ALA A 425 43.11 -8.52 9.61
N ASP A 426 43.65 -9.74 9.75
CA ASP A 426 42.87 -10.98 9.75
C ASP A 426 41.84 -11.02 10.88
N ARG A 427 42.17 -10.44 12.04
CA ARG A 427 41.27 -10.41 13.21
C ARG A 427 40.17 -9.37 13.11
N ILE A 428 40.45 -8.22 12.48
CA ILE A 428 39.45 -7.16 12.27
C ILE A 428 38.61 -7.40 11.01
N ALA A 429 39.11 -8.14 10.02
CA ALA A 429 38.47 -8.31 8.71
C ALA A 429 37.03 -8.84 8.86
N LEU A 430 36.81 -9.83 9.73
CA LEU A 430 35.48 -10.36 10.00
C LEU A 430 34.57 -9.34 10.71
N ALA A 431 35.11 -8.50 11.60
CA ALA A 431 34.32 -7.48 12.30
C ALA A 431 33.92 -6.32 11.37
N VAL A 432 34.85 -5.88 10.52
CA VAL A 432 34.61 -4.89 9.47
C VAL A 432 33.57 -5.39 8.48
N GLU A 433 33.70 -6.64 8.03
CA GLU A 433 32.75 -7.26 7.11
C GLU A 433 31.35 -7.40 7.73
N ARG A 434 31.26 -7.84 8.99
CA ARG A 434 29.98 -7.92 9.71
C ARG A 434 29.33 -6.54 9.89
N ALA A 435 30.10 -5.52 10.24
CA ALA A 435 29.61 -4.17 10.41
C ALA A 435 29.10 -3.59 9.06
N ARG A 436 29.84 -3.82 7.96
CA ARG A 436 29.41 -3.46 6.60
C ARG A 436 28.11 -4.16 6.20
N LEU A 437 28.03 -5.48 6.38
CA LEU A 437 26.81 -6.26 6.08
C LEU A 437 25.63 -5.79 6.91
N THR A 438 25.85 -5.42 8.17
CA THR A 438 24.80 -4.89 9.05
C THR A 438 24.32 -3.51 8.61
N GLU A 439 25.23 -2.62 8.17
CA GLU A 439 24.86 -1.32 7.60
C GLU A 439 24.05 -1.49 6.30
N LEU A 440 24.47 -2.39 5.42
CA LEU A 440 23.81 -2.69 4.16
C LEU A 440 22.41 -3.30 4.37
N GLU A 441 22.28 -4.22 5.32
CA GLU A 441 20.99 -4.78 5.76
C GLU A 441 20.07 -3.69 6.35
N LYS A 442 20.62 -2.80 7.18
CA LYS A 442 19.87 -1.66 7.74
C LYS A 442 19.36 -0.72 6.64
N LEU A 443 20.20 -0.41 5.65
CA LEU A 443 19.82 0.41 4.50
C LEU A 443 18.70 -0.27 3.69
N ARG A 444 18.83 -1.57 3.38
CA ARG A 444 17.79 -2.33 2.67
C ARG A 444 16.48 -2.40 3.43
N ARG A 445 16.53 -2.64 4.74
CA ARG A 445 15.35 -2.63 5.61
C ARG A 445 14.70 -1.25 5.65
N GLY A 446 15.50 -0.18 5.68
CA GLY A 446 15.04 1.20 5.58
C GLY A 446 14.29 1.45 4.27
N SER A 447 14.87 1.04 3.13
CA SER A 447 14.25 1.16 1.80
C SER A 447 12.93 0.39 1.71
N LEU A 448 12.86 -0.84 2.22
CA LEU A 448 11.62 -1.62 2.21
C LEU A 448 10.54 -0.98 3.10
N SER A 449 10.91 -0.52 4.30
CA SER A 449 9.98 0.17 5.20
C SER A 449 9.43 1.44 4.54
N PHE A 450 10.30 2.24 3.93
CA PHE A 450 9.93 3.44 3.18
C PHE A 450 8.94 3.13 2.06
N LEU A 451 9.20 2.09 1.27
CA LEU A 451 8.32 1.71 0.16
C LEU A 451 6.96 1.20 0.63
N VAL A 452 6.90 0.42 1.71
CA VAL A 452 5.62 -0.03 2.30
C VAL A 452 4.82 1.16 2.81
N GLU A 453 5.45 2.06 3.56
CA GLU A 453 4.80 3.29 4.03
C GLU A 453 4.31 4.17 2.87
N ALA A 454 5.13 4.31 1.81
CA ALA A 454 4.74 5.05 0.62
C ALA A 454 3.55 4.42 -0.10
N SER A 455 3.50 3.08 -0.19
CA SER A 455 2.34 2.37 -0.73
C SER A 455 1.08 2.62 0.10
N ASP A 456 1.18 2.55 1.42
CA ASP A 456 0.04 2.75 2.32
C ASP A 456 -0.50 4.19 2.24
N LEU A 457 0.39 5.19 2.24
CA LEU A 457 0.02 6.60 2.14
C LEU A 457 -0.57 6.97 0.78
N LEU A 458 0.05 6.51 -0.32
CA LEU A 458 -0.40 6.84 -1.68
C LEU A 458 -1.68 6.09 -2.07
N ALA A 459 -1.88 4.86 -1.60
CA ALA A 459 -3.11 4.12 -1.88
C ALA A 459 -4.32 4.64 -1.08
N GLY A 460 -4.10 5.34 0.04
CA GLY A 460 -5.15 5.85 0.91
C GLY A 460 -5.83 7.13 0.42
N THR A 461 -5.32 7.77 -0.63
CA THR A 461 -5.86 9.04 -1.16
C THR A 461 -6.33 8.89 -2.61
N LEU A 462 -7.47 9.52 -2.91
CA LEU A 462 -8.04 9.63 -4.26
C LEU A 462 -8.04 11.08 -4.77
N ASP A 463 -7.38 11.98 -4.04
CA ASP A 463 -7.25 13.39 -4.40
C ASP A 463 -5.88 13.65 -5.06
N ARG A 464 -5.90 14.28 -6.24
CA ARG A 464 -4.70 14.53 -7.03
C ARG A 464 -3.71 15.42 -6.29
N ASP A 465 -4.15 16.51 -5.69
CA ASP A 465 -3.27 17.50 -5.08
C ASP A 465 -2.65 16.97 -3.78
N GLN A 466 -3.43 16.21 -3.00
CA GLN A 466 -2.91 15.48 -1.84
C GLN A 466 -1.88 14.42 -2.23
N THR A 467 -2.13 13.67 -3.31
CA THR A 467 -1.18 12.65 -3.79
C THR A 467 0.15 13.29 -4.20
N LEU A 468 0.11 14.43 -4.89
CA LEU A 468 1.31 15.21 -5.26
C LEU A 468 2.08 15.68 -4.02
N ALA A 469 1.37 16.21 -3.02
CA ALA A 469 1.97 16.68 -1.77
C ALA A 469 2.61 15.53 -0.97
N LEU A 470 1.92 14.40 -0.81
CA LEU A 470 2.45 13.22 -0.12
C LEU A 470 3.70 12.68 -0.83
N MET A 471 3.67 12.58 -2.16
CA MET A 471 4.85 12.18 -2.93
C MET A 471 6.04 13.11 -2.68
N ALA A 472 5.81 14.42 -2.69
CA ALA A 472 6.86 15.41 -2.42
C ALA A 472 7.41 15.28 -0.99
N GLN A 473 6.54 15.11 0.01
CA GLN A 473 6.91 14.96 1.43
C GLN A 473 7.66 13.66 1.73
N MET A 474 7.37 12.57 1.02
CA MET A 474 8.16 11.34 1.17
C MET A 474 9.54 11.46 0.52
N THR A 475 9.62 12.27 -0.53
CA THR A 475 10.86 12.50 -1.27
C THR A 475 11.82 13.43 -0.53
N VAL A 476 11.30 14.50 0.10
CA VAL A 476 12.09 15.52 0.80
C VAL A 476 11.80 15.43 2.30
N PRO A 477 12.80 15.23 3.18
CA PRO A 477 14.25 15.29 2.91
C PRO A 477 14.91 13.93 2.60
N THR A 478 14.16 12.83 2.57
CA THR A 478 14.71 11.46 2.59
C THR A 478 15.57 11.11 1.37
N LEU A 479 15.14 11.50 0.18
CA LEU A 479 15.80 11.16 -1.09
C LEU A 479 16.53 12.36 -1.69
N ALA A 480 16.02 13.57 -1.49
CA ALA A 480 16.54 14.80 -2.09
C ALA A 480 16.34 16.03 -1.18
N THR A 481 17.13 17.07 -1.41
CA THR A 481 17.00 18.36 -0.72
C THR A 481 15.82 19.17 -1.25
N TRP A 482 15.48 18.97 -2.52
CA TRP A 482 14.28 19.54 -3.13
C TRP A 482 13.72 18.60 -4.20
N CYS A 483 12.43 18.76 -4.46
CA CYS A 483 11.75 18.07 -5.55
C CYS A 483 10.77 19.00 -6.26
N ALA A 484 10.46 18.66 -7.50
CA ALA A 484 9.38 19.27 -8.25
C ALA A 484 8.62 18.23 -9.06
N VAL A 485 7.33 18.45 -9.24
CA VAL A 485 6.45 17.54 -9.95
C VAL A 485 5.83 18.26 -11.12
N TYR A 486 6.05 17.70 -12.31
CA TYR A 486 5.43 18.14 -13.54
C TYR A 486 4.32 17.16 -13.89
N THR A 487 3.14 17.66 -14.23
CA THR A 487 2.04 16.81 -14.72
C THR A 487 1.82 17.05 -16.21
N VAL A 488 1.37 16.01 -16.90
CA VAL A 488 1.12 16.03 -18.34
C VAL A 488 -0.35 15.68 -18.55
N ALA A 489 -1.13 16.67 -18.99
CA ALA A 489 -2.55 16.49 -19.25
C ALA A 489 -2.79 15.43 -20.32
N ASP A 490 -2.11 15.56 -21.48
CA ASP A 490 -2.11 14.64 -22.63
C ASP A 490 -0.73 14.47 -23.27
N GLN A 491 -0.50 13.38 -24.03
CA GLN A 491 0.81 13.07 -24.62
C GLN A 491 1.35 14.18 -25.57
N ALA A 492 0.47 15.05 -26.07
CA ALA A 492 0.82 16.19 -26.91
C ALA A 492 0.90 17.51 -26.13
N SER A 493 0.56 17.51 -24.83
CA SER A 493 0.61 18.71 -23.99
C SER A 493 1.99 18.92 -23.41
N GLU A 494 2.37 20.19 -23.26
CA GLU A 494 3.59 20.54 -22.53
C GLU A 494 3.46 20.20 -21.03
N PRO A 495 4.53 19.74 -20.37
CA PRO A 495 4.50 19.47 -18.94
C PRO A 495 4.29 20.74 -18.12
N GLU A 496 3.34 20.70 -17.19
CA GLU A 496 3.03 21.82 -16.31
C GLU A 496 3.60 21.59 -14.90
N LEU A 497 4.28 22.59 -14.35
CA LEU A 497 4.81 22.56 -12.99
C LEU A 497 3.67 22.61 -11.95
N SER A 498 3.31 21.47 -11.37
CA SER A 498 2.18 21.35 -10.46
C SER A 498 2.57 21.48 -8.99
N TYR A 499 3.74 21.00 -8.60
CA TYR A 499 4.17 21.03 -7.20
C TYR A 499 5.68 21.24 -7.07
N VAL A 500 6.12 21.94 -6.02
CA VAL A 500 7.53 22.20 -5.69
C VAL A 500 7.69 22.13 -4.18
N LEU A 501 8.71 21.40 -3.71
CA LEU A 501 9.07 21.34 -2.31
C LEU A 501 10.59 21.44 -2.13
N HIS A 502 11.00 22.11 -1.08
CA HIS A 502 12.40 22.21 -0.66
C HIS A 502 12.45 21.97 0.85
N GLU A 503 13.52 21.34 1.34
CA GLU A 503 13.71 21.05 2.78
C GLU A 503 13.65 22.33 3.65
N ASP A 504 14.30 23.40 3.16
CA ASP A 504 14.19 24.77 3.67
C ASP A 504 12.99 25.52 3.02
N GLU A 505 11.97 25.85 3.84
CA GLU A 505 10.74 26.54 3.40
C GLU A 505 11.01 27.90 2.75
N ASP A 506 12.03 28.64 3.22
CA ASP A 506 12.37 29.98 2.71
C ASP A 506 12.87 29.94 1.25
N ARG A 507 13.20 28.75 0.73
CA ARG A 507 13.74 28.55 -0.62
C ARG A 507 12.70 28.11 -1.64
N ILE A 508 11.50 27.74 -1.21
CA ILE A 508 10.45 27.20 -2.10
C ILE A 508 10.07 28.21 -3.19
N ASP A 509 9.83 29.47 -2.83
CA ASP A 509 9.43 30.52 -3.78
C ASP A 509 10.53 30.85 -4.80
N GLY A 510 11.79 30.86 -4.33
CA GLY A 510 12.96 31.07 -5.17
C GLY A 510 13.14 29.93 -6.18
N LEU A 511 13.03 28.69 -5.71
CA LEU A 511 13.09 27.48 -6.54
C LEU A 511 11.97 27.46 -7.58
N LYS A 512 10.73 27.70 -7.17
CA LYS A 512 9.56 27.76 -8.07
C LYS A 512 9.75 28.82 -9.16
N THR A 513 10.23 30.01 -8.79
CA THR A 513 10.49 31.10 -9.74
C THR A 513 11.61 30.77 -10.74
N LEU A 514 12.61 30.00 -10.31
CA LEU A 514 13.68 29.53 -11.19
C LEU A 514 13.16 28.48 -12.16
N LEU A 515 12.49 27.44 -11.67
CA LEU A 515 11.96 26.34 -12.48
C LEU A 515 10.92 26.81 -13.51
N MET A 516 10.10 27.82 -13.19
CA MET A 516 9.16 28.41 -14.16
C MET A 516 9.83 29.11 -15.37
N LYS A 517 11.15 29.38 -15.30
CA LYS A 517 11.91 30.01 -16.40
C LYS A 517 12.75 29.01 -17.19
N VAL A 518 12.81 27.77 -16.73
CA VAL A 518 13.56 26.68 -17.37
C VAL A 518 12.59 25.88 -18.21
N ASP A 519 13.00 25.50 -19.41
CA ASP A 519 12.19 24.63 -20.26
C ASP A 519 11.98 23.27 -19.56
N PRO A 520 10.73 22.77 -19.47
CA PRO A 520 10.44 21.54 -18.75
C PRO A 520 11.13 20.33 -19.40
N PRO A 521 11.43 19.27 -18.62
CA PRO A 521 12.09 18.10 -19.17
C PRO A 521 11.22 17.39 -20.22
N GLU A 522 11.83 16.74 -21.22
CA GLU A 522 11.06 16.00 -22.22
C GLU A 522 10.41 14.74 -21.61
N PRO A 523 9.10 14.51 -21.82
CA PRO A 523 8.37 13.36 -21.30
C PRO A 523 8.70 12.10 -22.11
N VAL A 524 9.81 11.44 -21.75
CA VAL A 524 10.24 10.20 -22.38
C VAL A 524 9.70 9.00 -21.59
N PRO A 525 9.05 8.00 -22.23
CA PRO A 525 8.46 6.86 -21.55
C PRO A 525 9.46 5.81 -21.07
N THR A 526 10.76 5.99 -21.32
CA THR A 526 11.80 5.06 -20.85
C THR A 526 11.95 5.13 -19.34
N PRO A 527 11.80 4.01 -18.61
CA PRO A 527 12.08 3.94 -17.18
C PRO A 527 13.54 4.33 -16.87
N GLY A 528 13.77 4.76 -15.63
CA GLY A 528 15.10 5.13 -15.11
C GLY A 528 15.29 6.63 -14.89
N ALA A 529 16.11 6.94 -13.88
CA ALA A 529 16.53 8.30 -13.58
C ALA A 529 17.46 8.86 -14.67
N ARG A 530 17.20 10.08 -15.13
CA ARG A 530 18.03 10.77 -16.12
C ARG A 530 18.55 12.08 -15.56
N VAL A 531 19.82 12.38 -15.79
CA VAL A 531 20.42 13.66 -15.39
C VAL A 531 19.80 14.79 -16.21
N TRP A 532 19.44 15.89 -15.55
CA TRP A 532 18.87 17.08 -16.16
C TRP A 532 19.67 18.31 -15.72
N SER A 533 20.52 18.83 -16.61
CA SER A 533 21.45 19.93 -16.27
C SER A 533 20.80 21.32 -16.29
N ALA A 534 19.62 21.47 -16.89
CA ALA A 534 19.03 22.79 -17.15
C ALA A 534 18.79 23.64 -15.88
N PRO A 535 18.33 23.09 -14.74
CA PRO A 535 18.22 23.84 -13.50
C PRO A 535 19.58 24.31 -12.96
N SER A 536 20.61 23.45 -13.04
CA SER A 536 21.96 23.75 -12.59
C SER A 536 22.61 24.83 -13.47
N ASP A 537 22.40 24.76 -14.79
CA ASP A 537 22.87 25.76 -15.76
C ASP A 537 22.20 27.12 -15.53
N ALA A 538 20.87 27.12 -15.30
CA ALA A 538 20.11 28.33 -14.99
C ALA A 538 20.50 28.96 -13.65
N ALA A 539 20.75 28.12 -12.64
CA ALA A 539 21.26 28.56 -11.34
C ALA A 539 22.65 29.21 -11.47
N HIS A 540 23.55 28.59 -12.23
CA HIS A 540 24.89 29.11 -12.48
C HIS A 540 24.87 30.47 -13.20
N ASP A 541 24.07 30.61 -14.26
CA ASP A 541 23.91 31.86 -15.00
C ASP A 541 23.24 32.96 -14.14
N ALA A 542 22.26 32.62 -13.30
CA ALA A 542 21.67 33.55 -12.34
C ALA A 542 22.69 34.05 -11.31
N ALA A 543 23.56 33.17 -10.80
CA ALA A 543 24.64 33.52 -9.86
C ALA A 543 25.69 34.43 -10.52
N LEU A 544 26.11 34.13 -11.75
CA LEU A 544 27.04 34.95 -12.52
C LEU A 544 26.48 36.34 -12.79
N ARG A 545 25.24 36.45 -13.26
CA ARG A 545 24.58 37.74 -13.50
C ARG A 545 24.47 38.58 -12.23
N THR A 546 24.15 37.95 -11.10
CA THR A 546 24.04 38.63 -9.81
C THR A 546 25.41 39.13 -9.34
N SER A 547 26.45 38.32 -9.49
CA SER A 547 27.83 38.68 -9.14
C SER A 547 28.39 39.77 -10.05
N MET A 548 28.09 39.75 -11.35
CA MET A 548 28.47 40.83 -12.27
C MET A 548 27.73 42.14 -11.96
N ARG A 549 26.45 42.08 -11.56
CA ARG A 549 25.70 43.25 -11.11
C ARG A 549 26.25 43.84 -9.81
N SER A 550 26.69 43.01 -8.86
CA SER A 550 27.27 43.49 -7.60
C SER A 550 28.66 44.12 -7.78
N LEU A 551 29.43 43.67 -8.78
CA LEU A 551 30.73 44.24 -9.15
C LEU A 551 30.61 45.53 -9.99
N GLY A 552 29.51 45.72 -10.73
CA GLY A 552 29.38 46.77 -11.75
C GLY A 552 28.63 48.05 -11.36
N LEU A 553 27.84 48.07 -10.27
CA LEU A 553 26.96 49.22 -9.97
C LEU A 553 26.89 49.56 -8.47
N GLY A 554 27.29 50.79 -8.15
CA GLY A 554 26.85 51.47 -6.94
C GLY A 554 25.34 51.68 -6.95
N ASN A 555 24.66 51.07 -5.99
CA ASN A 555 23.41 51.49 -5.36
C ASN A 555 22.37 52.23 -6.24
N SER A 556 21.46 51.51 -6.92
CA SER A 556 20.05 51.92 -7.09
C SER A 556 19.22 50.86 -7.82
N ALA A 557 18.50 50.04 -7.03
CA ALA A 557 17.19 49.42 -7.30
C ALA A 557 17.11 48.15 -6.43
N ARG A 558 16.33 48.19 -5.34
CA ARG A 558 16.00 46.99 -4.56
C ARG A 558 15.06 46.12 -5.41
N PRO A 559 15.43 44.89 -5.81
CA PRO A 559 14.43 43.87 -6.12
C PRO A 559 13.75 43.44 -4.80
N SER A 560 12.53 42.92 -4.87
CA SER A 560 11.80 42.37 -3.70
C SER A 560 12.53 41.20 -3.03
N THR A 561 13.48 40.56 -3.71
CA THR A 561 14.40 39.56 -3.20
C THR A 561 15.84 40.08 -3.30
N GLY A 562 16.55 40.15 -2.18
CA GLY A 562 17.93 40.68 -2.13
C GLY A 562 18.92 39.82 -2.93
N PRO A 563 20.08 40.37 -3.37
CA PRO A 563 21.11 39.62 -4.10
C PRO A 563 21.55 38.32 -3.41
N GLY A 564 21.51 38.29 -2.08
CA GLY A 564 21.82 37.10 -1.27
C GLY A 564 20.82 35.95 -1.45
N ALA A 565 19.53 36.25 -1.64
CA ALA A 565 18.51 35.22 -1.84
C ALA A 565 18.70 34.50 -3.19
N THR A 566 19.00 35.24 -4.25
CA THR A 566 19.24 34.67 -5.59
C THR A 566 20.51 33.80 -5.62
N LEU A 567 21.58 34.23 -4.96
CA LEU A 567 22.82 33.44 -4.81
C LEU A 567 22.62 32.21 -3.94
N ALA A 568 21.82 32.30 -2.87
CA ALA A 568 21.49 31.16 -2.01
C ALA A 568 20.61 30.12 -2.72
N THR A 569 19.60 30.54 -3.49
CA THR A 569 18.82 29.63 -4.35
C THR A 569 19.72 28.98 -5.40
N ALA A 570 20.63 29.73 -6.01
CA ALA A 570 21.54 29.18 -7.01
C ALA A 570 22.49 28.10 -6.44
N SER A 571 22.98 28.24 -5.20
CA SER A 571 23.81 27.19 -4.58
C SER A 571 23.00 25.97 -4.15
N ALA A 572 21.71 26.14 -3.85
CA ALA A 572 20.80 25.06 -3.47
C ALA A 572 20.40 24.17 -4.66
N VAL A 573 20.32 24.77 -5.85
CA VAL A 573 19.84 24.13 -7.10
C VAL A 573 20.98 23.77 -8.04
N GLY A 574 22.18 24.31 -7.81
CA GLY A 574 23.35 24.14 -8.69
C GLY A 574 24.08 22.81 -8.60
N GLY A 575 23.51 21.77 -7.98
CA GLY A 575 24.10 20.43 -7.92
C GLY A 575 23.47 19.46 -8.91
N GLU A 576 23.60 18.17 -8.61
CA GLU A 576 23.04 17.12 -9.45
C GLU A 576 21.51 17.15 -9.39
N THR A 577 20.88 17.14 -10.56
CA THR A 577 19.42 17.06 -10.71
C THR A 577 19.08 15.87 -11.59
N VAL A 578 18.14 15.04 -11.13
CA VAL A 578 17.66 13.87 -11.85
C VAL A 578 16.16 13.94 -12.08
N VAL A 579 15.70 13.36 -13.18
CA VAL A 579 14.30 13.32 -13.60
C VAL A 579 13.86 11.86 -13.72
N LEU A 580 12.77 11.53 -13.06
CA LEU A 580 12.12 10.23 -13.10
C LEU A 580 10.74 10.37 -13.76
N PRO A 581 10.45 9.58 -14.81
CA PRO A 581 9.13 9.64 -15.44
C PRO A 581 8.08 8.99 -14.53
N LEU A 582 6.90 9.62 -14.45
CA LEU A 582 5.71 9.04 -13.82
C LEU A 582 4.93 8.32 -14.91
N VAL A 583 5.12 7.00 -14.99
CA VAL A 583 4.51 6.14 -16.02
C VAL A 583 3.41 5.29 -15.42
N ALA A 584 2.20 5.44 -15.91
CA ALA A 584 1.06 4.60 -15.59
C ALA A 584 0.43 4.06 -16.88
N ARG A 585 0.08 2.76 -16.91
CA ARG A 585 -0.58 2.11 -18.05
C ARG A 585 0.09 2.38 -19.41
N ASN A 586 1.43 2.36 -19.44
CA ASN A 586 2.24 2.62 -20.63
C ASN A 586 2.13 4.06 -21.20
N ARG A 587 1.78 5.03 -20.35
CA ARG A 587 1.71 6.46 -20.66
C ARG A 587 2.48 7.27 -19.62
N VAL A 588 3.20 8.29 -20.07
CA VAL A 588 3.79 9.30 -19.17
C VAL A 588 2.68 10.26 -18.74
N ILE A 589 2.39 10.29 -17.44
CA ILE A 589 1.40 11.20 -16.85
C ILE A 589 2.06 12.39 -16.15
N GLY A 590 3.38 12.35 -15.98
CA GLY A 590 4.15 13.40 -15.34
C GLY A 590 5.61 13.04 -15.18
N MET A 591 6.35 13.88 -14.46
CA MET A 591 7.76 13.68 -14.11
C MET A 591 8.00 14.15 -12.69
N LEU A 592 8.75 13.37 -11.94
CA LEU A 592 9.31 13.73 -10.63
C LEU A 592 10.75 14.15 -10.83
N THR A 593 11.08 15.38 -10.46
CA THR A 593 12.46 15.89 -10.52
C THR A 593 13.02 16.03 -9.13
N LEU A 594 14.22 15.51 -8.90
CA LEU A 594 14.93 15.52 -7.63
C LEU A 594 16.23 16.29 -7.79
N GLY A 595 16.59 17.12 -6.80
CA GLY A 595 17.88 17.79 -6.83
C GLY A 595 18.60 17.83 -5.50
N LYS A 596 19.92 17.90 -5.61
CA LYS A 596 20.88 18.04 -4.52
C LYS A 596 21.73 19.30 -4.70
N PRO A 597 22.32 19.84 -3.61
CA PRO A 597 23.23 20.98 -3.69
C PRO A 597 24.55 20.63 -4.37
N THR A 598 25.31 21.65 -4.80
CA THR A 598 26.51 21.54 -5.67
C THR A 598 27.63 20.58 -5.20
N GLU A 599 27.67 20.19 -3.94
CA GLU A 599 28.70 19.29 -3.39
C GLU A 599 28.24 17.84 -3.21
N GLU A 600 26.98 17.53 -3.50
CA GLU A 600 26.41 16.19 -3.30
C GLU A 600 25.94 15.54 -4.61
N HIS A 601 26.10 14.22 -4.68
CA HIS A 601 25.65 13.39 -5.79
C HIS A 601 24.65 12.34 -5.29
N PHE A 602 23.79 11.86 -6.17
CA PHE A 602 22.90 10.74 -5.88
C PHE A 602 23.68 9.43 -5.91
N ARG A 603 23.53 8.63 -4.85
CA ARG A 603 23.98 7.24 -4.86
C ARG A 603 23.00 6.41 -5.68
N GLN A 604 23.49 5.33 -6.30
CA GLN A 604 22.65 4.50 -7.17
C GLN A 604 21.47 3.86 -6.43
N GLU A 605 21.66 3.48 -5.16
CA GLU A 605 20.62 2.88 -4.33
C GLU A 605 19.47 3.86 -4.04
N ILE A 606 19.77 5.17 -3.97
CA ILE A 606 18.76 6.22 -3.77
C ILE A 606 17.97 6.44 -5.07
N LEU A 607 18.64 6.35 -6.22
CA LEU A 607 17.97 6.46 -7.53
C LEU A 607 17.03 5.29 -7.80
N GLU A 608 17.45 4.07 -7.45
CA GLU A 608 16.60 2.87 -7.52
C GLU A 608 15.36 3.01 -6.61
N LEU A 609 15.56 3.49 -5.38
CA LEU A 609 14.46 3.74 -4.45
C LEU A 609 13.49 4.83 -4.95
N ALA A 610 14.04 5.90 -5.53
CA ALA A 610 13.25 6.97 -6.14
C ALA A 610 12.45 6.47 -7.36
N GLU A 611 13.00 5.54 -8.15
CA GLU A 611 12.28 4.94 -9.27
C GLU A 611 11.11 4.06 -8.80
N ASP A 612 11.32 3.27 -7.75
CA ASP A 612 10.22 2.47 -7.17
C ASP A 612 9.12 3.35 -6.57
N LEU A 613 9.50 4.47 -5.93
CA LEU A 613 8.55 5.48 -5.47
C LEU A 613 7.80 6.12 -6.63
N SER A 614 8.50 6.53 -7.69
CA SER A 614 7.89 7.19 -8.84
C SER A 614 6.87 6.29 -9.54
N ARG A 615 7.15 4.98 -9.63
CA ARG A 615 6.23 3.97 -10.16
C ARG A 615 4.95 3.87 -9.34
N ARG A 616 5.05 3.83 -8.01
CA ARG A 616 3.89 3.75 -7.10
C ARG A 616 3.07 5.03 -7.12
N ALA A 617 3.74 6.19 -7.09
CA ALA A 617 3.09 7.49 -7.16
C ALA A 617 2.41 7.72 -8.51
N ALA A 618 2.98 7.24 -9.61
CA ALA A 618 2.34 7.31 -10.92
C ALA A 618 1.01 6.55 -10.95
N LEU A 619 0.96 5.34 -10.37
CA LEU A 619 -0.29 4.57 -10.27
C LEU A 619 -1.33 5.27 -9.38
N ALA A 620 -0.92 5.85 -8.26
CA ALA A 620 -1.81 6.60 -7.38
C ALA A 620 -2.38 7.86 -8.06
N LEU A 621 -1.53 8.63 -8.75
CA LEU A 621 -1.94 9.83 -9.50
C LEU A 621 -2.90 9.48 -10.64
N ASP A 622 -2.66 8.37 -11.36
CA ASP A 622 -3.56 7.88 -12.41
C ASP A 622 -4.93 7.48 -11.84
N ASN A 623 -4.96 6.77 -10.72
CA ASN A 623 -6.20 6.39 -10.06
C ASN A 623 -6.98 7.60 -9.53
N ALA A 624 -6.30 8.57 -8.90
CA ALA A 624 -6.91 9.81 -8.42
C ALA A 624 -7.51 10.64 -9.58
N ARG A 625 -6.81 10.71 -10.72
CA ARG A 625 -7.30 11.37 -11.94
C ARG A 625 -8.56 10.69 -12.47
N LEU A 626 -8.53 9.36 -12.65
CA LEU A 626 -9.66 8.60 -13.18
C LEU A 626 -10.90 8.68 -12.29
N TYR A 627 -10.69 8.65 -10.97
CA TYR A 627 -11.77 8.82 -10.01
C TYR A 627 -12.38 10.22 -10.14
N SER A 628 -11.55 11.26 -10.16
CA SER A 628 -11.99 12.66 -10.33
C SER A 628 -12.76 12.89 -11.64
N GLU A 629 -12.27 12.34 -12.76
CA GLU A 629 -12.94 12.41 -14.06
C GLU A 629 -14.32 11.72 -14.01
N ARG A 630 -14.40 10.53 -13.41
CA ARG A 630 -15.67 9.79 -13.28
C ARG A 630 -16.69 10.53 -12.42
N THR A 631 -16.27 11.09 -11.28
CA THR A 631 -17.14 11.88 -10.40
C THR A 631 -17.66 13.14 -11.12
N ALA A 632 -16.80 13.84 -11.86
CA ALA A 632 -17.19 15.04 -12.59
C ALA A 632 -18.24 14.74 -13.69
N ILE A 633 -18.07 13.64 -14.42
CA ILE A 633 -19.03 13.20 -15.45
C ILE A 633 -20.37 12.85 -14.80
N SER A 634 -20.37 12.08 -13.71
CA SER A 634 -21.59 11.69 -12.98
C SER A 634 -22.39 12.92 -12.52
N GLN A 635 -21.72 13.86 -11.85
CA GLN A 635 -22.35 15.10 -11.37
C GLN A 635 -22.89 15.97 -12.52
N SER A 636 -22.18 16.05 -13.65
CA SER A 636 -22.64 16.80 -14.81
C SER A 636 -23.88 16.16 -15.44
N LEU A 637 -23.92 14.83 -15.54
CA LEU A 637 -25.08 14.11 -16.05
C LEU A 637 -26.29 14.33 -15.13
N GLN A 638 -26.12 14.16 -13.81
CA GLN A 638 -27.19 14.35 -12.84
C GLN A 638 -27.78 15.77 -12.85
N ARG A 639 -26.94 16.81 -12.91
CA ARG A 639 -27.42 18.21 -13.05
C ARG A 639 -28.22 18.45 -14.33
N SER A 640 -27.92 17.72 -15.41
CA SER A 640 -28.69 17.84 -16.66
C SER A 640 -30.07 17.20 -16.58
N LEU A 641 -30.24 16.18 -15.71
CA LEU A 641 -31.47 15.41 -15.55
C LEU A 641 -32.49 16.07 -14.60
N LEU A 642 -32.03 16.94 -13.70
CA LEU A 642 -32.89 17.73 -12.83
C LEU A 642 -33.40 19.00 -13.55
N PRO A 643 -34.62 19.48 -13.22
CA PRO A 643 -35.13 20.72 -13.78
C PRO A 643 -34.32 21.93 -13.28
N PRO A 644 -33.99 22.90 -14.15
CA PRO A 644 -33.09 24.00 -13.81
C PRO A 644 -33.74 25.03 -12.87
N GLU A 645 -35.05 25.29 -13.00
CA GLU A 645 -35.84 26.18 -12.15
C GLU A 645 -37.29 25.66 -12.06
N LEU A 646 -37.92 25.84 -10.91
CA LEU A 646 -39.35 25.56 -10.71
C LEU A 646 -40.19 26.76 -11.16
N PRO A 647 -41.29 26.56 -11.90
CA PRO A 647 -42.19 27.65 -12.26
C PRO A 647 -42.93 28.22 -11.04
N ASP A 648 -43.16 29.53 -11.04
CA ASP A 648 -44.03 30.19 -10.06
C ASP A 648 -45.51 29.96 -10.42
N ILE A 649 -46.28 29.40 -9.48
CA ILE A 649 -47.68 29.03 -9.66
C ILE A 649 -48.52 29.98 -8.81
N THR A 650 -49.28 30.85 -9.45
CA THR A 650 -50.15 31.79 -8.74
C THR A 650 -51.15 31.01 -7.88
N GLY A 651 -51.12 31.26 -6.57
CA GLY A 651 -52.04 30.63 -5.61
C GLY A 651 -51.60 29.23 -5.14
N VAL A 652 -50.38 28.77 -5.45
CA VAL A 652 -49.84 27.50 -4.94
C VAL A 652 -48.37 27.66 -4.56
N GLU A 653 -48.05 27.40 -3.29
CA GLU A 653 -46.67 27.31 -2.80
C GLU A 653 -46.09 25.94 -3.16
N VAL A 654 -44.91 25.90 -3.76
CA VAL A 654 -44.21 24.65 -4.10
C VAL A 654 -42.80 24.65 -3.54
N GLU A 655 -42.42 23.54 -2.91
CA GLU A 655 -41.03 23.26 -2.52
C GLU A 655 -40.60 21.89 -3.03
N VAL A 656 -39.36 21.77 -3.50
CA VAL A 656 -38.72 20.49 -3.78
C VAL A 656 -37.38 20.38 -3.04
N ILE A 657 -37.18 19.24 -2.37
CA ILE A 657 -35.89 18.84 -1.80
C ILE A 657 -35.45 17.57 -2.52
N TYR A 658 -34.24 17.59 -3.09
CA TYR A 658 -33.62 16.42 -3.69
C TYR A 658 -32.26 16.15 -3.04
N ARG A 659 -32.02 14.90 -2.64
CA ARG A 659 -30.73 14.41 -2.14
C ARG A 659 -30.31 13.18 -2.93
N ALA A 660 -29.09 13.21 -3.45
CA ALA A 660 -28.45 12.03 -4.01
C ALA A 660 -27.86 11.15 -2.89
N ALA A 661 -27.93 9.84 -3.03
CA ALA A 661 -27.21 8.87 -2.22
C ALA A 661 -25.79 8.59 -2.76
N GLY A 662 -24.90 8.20 -1.84
CA GLY A 662 -23.55 7.76 -2.17
C GLY A 662 -22.51 8.87 -2.40
N GLU A 663 -21.25 8.47 -2.53
CA GLU A 663 -20.07 9.35 -2.74
C GLU A 663 -19.99 9.92 -4.19
N GLY A 664 -21.11 10.37 -4.76
CA GLY A 664 -21.16 11.16 -6.00
C GLY A 664 -20.71 10.45 -7.29
N ASN A 665 -20.51 9.13 -7.26
CA ASN A 665 -19.92 8.37 -8.37
C ASN A 665 -20.95 7.60 -9.22
N GLU A 666 -22.22 7.64 -8.84
CA GLU A 666 -23.34 7.04 -9.57
C GLU A 666 -24.46 8.08 -9.75
N VAL A 667 -25.18 7.97 -10.85
CA VAL A 667 -26.37 8.79 -11.13
C VAL A 667 -27.57 7.98 -10.67
N GLY A 668 -28.34 8.49 -9.72
CA GLY A 668 -29.52 7.77 -9.23
C GLY A 668 -30.71 7.86 -10.17
N GLY A 669 -31.72 7.03 -9.86
CA GLY A 669 -32.94 6.85 -10.66
C GLY A 669 -34.05 7.85 -10.37
N ASP A 670 -34.00 8.50 -9.20
CA ASP A 670 -35.00 9.46 -8.75
C ASP A 670 -34.99 10.76 -9.56
N PHE A 671 -36.18 11.21 -9.96
CA PHE A 671 -36.35 12.52 -10.58
C PHE A 671 -37.69 13.17 -10.25
N TYR A 672 -37.75 14.47 -10.50
CA TYR A 672 -38.97 15.26 -10.45
C TYR A 672 -39.00 16.27 -11.62
N ASP A 673 -40.19 16.71 -12.03
CA ASP A 673 -40.37 17.86 -12.91
C ASP A 673 -41.65 18.62 -12.53
N LEU A 674 -41.64 19.93 -12.76
CA LEU A 674 -42.80 20.81 -12.61
C LEU A 674 -42.76 21.82 -13.75
N PHE A 675 -43.85 21.89 -14.52
CA PHE A 675 -43.82 22.63 -15.79
C PHE A 675 -45.15 23.21 -16.24
N PRO A 676 -45.13 24.35 -16.96
CA PRO A 676 -46.33 24.88 -17.58
C PRO A 676 -46.73 24.04 -18.81
N ILE A 677 -48.00 23.63 -18.83
CA ILE A 677 -48.66 22.97 -19.96
C ILE A 677 -49.25 24.03 -20.90
N ARG A 678 -50.09 24.91 -20.36
CA ARG A 678 -50.74 26.06 -21.00
C ARG A 678 -51.05 27.12 -19.94
N ASP A 679 -51.52 28.30 -20.34
CA ASP A 679 -51.89 29.36 -19.38
C ASP A 679 -52.89 28.83 -18.34
N GLY A 680 -52.51 28.91 -17.05
CA GLY A 680 -53.31 28.43 -15.92
C GLY A 680 -53.32 26.91 -15.70
N ALA A 681 -52.46 26.13 -16.36
CA ALA A 681 -52.35 24.68 -16.19
C ALA A 681 -50.89 24.22 -16.09
N TYR A 682 -50.58 23.43 -15.07
CA TYR A 682 -49.23 22.97 -14.75
C TYR A 682 -49.18 21.45 -14.65
N GLY A 683 -48.15 20.82 -15.19
CA GLY A 683 -47.87 19.40 -15.02
C GLY A 683 -46.79 19.20 -13.98
N PHE A 684 -46.93 18.18 -13.13
CA PHE A 684 -45.91 17.75 -12.20
C PHE A 684 -45.67 16.26 -12.32
N ALA A 685 -44.44 15.84 -12.06
CA ALA A 685 -44.05 14.45 -12.08
C ALA A 685 -43.01 14.18 -11.00
N ILE A 686 -43.08 13.01 -10.38
CA ILE A 686 -42.06 12.46 -9.49
C ILE A 686 -42.00 10.96 -9.72
N GLY A 687 -40.80 10.41 -9.87
CA GLY A 687 -40.64 9.03 -10.26
C GLY A 687 -39.24 8.50 -9.95
N ASP A 688 -39.13 7.18 -9.98
CA ASP A 688 -37.89 6.45 -9.80
C ASP A 688 -37.71 5.41 -10.90
N VAL A 689 -36.56 5.45 -11.57
CA VAL A 689 -36.13 4.48 -12.56
C VAL A 689 -35.31 3.40 -11.88
N CYS A 690 -35.75 2.14 -11.98
CA CYS A 690 -35.03 1.01 -11.42
C CYS A 690 -33.59 0.91 -11.96
N GLY A 691 -32.64 0.99 -11.03
CA GLY A 691 -31.20 0.85 -11.25
C GLY A 691 -30.47 2.19 -11.34
N THR A 692 -29.14 2.17 -11.24
CA THR A 692 -28.30 3.38 -11.28
C THR A 692 -27.51 3.51 -12.58
N GLY A 693 -26.94 4.69 -12.81
CA GLY A 693 -25.96 4.95 -13.87
C GLY A 693 -26.52 5.47 -15.20
N PRO A 694 -25.70 5.48 -16.27
CA PRO A 694 -26.01 6.18 -17.52
C PRO A 694 -27.28 5.70 -18.24
N GLU A 695 -27.62 4.43 -18.09
CA GLU A 695 -28.81 3.84 -18.70
C GLU A 695 -30.11 4.25 -17.95
N ALA A 696 -30.06 4.42 -16.62
CA ALA A 696 -31.20 4.95 -15.84
C ALA A 696 -31.41 6.44 -16.14
N ALA A 697 -30.30 7.16 -16.28
CA ALA A 697 -30.28 8.55 -16.72
C ALA A 697 -30.93 8.75 -18.10
N ALA A 698 -30.72 7.82 -19.04
CA ALA A 698 -31.35 7.88 -20.37
C ALA A 698 -32.88 7.80 -20.28
N VAL A 699 -33.41 6.82 -19.54
CA VAL A 699 -34.85 6.66 -19.31
C VAL A 699 -35.45 7.86 -18.58
N THR A 700 -34.73 8.41 -17.59
CA THR A 700 -35.14 9.64 -16.88
C THR A 700 -35.26 10.82 -17.84
N GLY A 701 -34.26 11.02 -18.70
CA GLY A 701 -34.27 12.07 -19.72
C GLY A 701 -35.40 11.88 -20.73
N LEU A 702 -35.61 10.65 -21.21
CA LEU A 702 -36.72 10.29 -22.09
C LEU A 702 -38.07 10.62 -21.43
N ALA A 703 -38.30 10.13 -20.20
CA ALA A 703 -39.54 10.31 -19.47
C ALA A 703 -39.87 11.79 -19.27
N ARG A 704 -38.94 12.57 -18.73
CA ARG A 704 -39.15 13.99 -18.47
C ARG A 704 -39.50 14.78 -19.73
N HIS A 705 -38.77 14.55 -20.83
CA HIS A 705 -39.04 15.25 -22.09
C HIS A 705 -40.35 14.78 -22.76
N ALA A 706 -40.66 13.48 -22.69
CA ALA A 706 -41.90 12.93 -23.22
C ALA A 706 -43.13 13.46 -22.47
N LEU A 707 -43.10 13.48 -21.13
CA LEU A 707 -44.19 14.02 -20.31
C LEU A 707 -44.51 15.46 -20.69
N ARG A 708 -43.48 16.31 -20.79
CA ARG A 708 -43.65 17.71 -21.15
C ARG A 708 -44.20 17.91 -22.56
N LEU A 709 -43.71 17.12 -23.53
CA LEU A 709 -44.18 17.21 -24.91
C LEU A 709 -45.64 16.77 -25.02
N LEU A 710 -45.97 15.58 -24.51
CA LEU A 710 -47.29 14.97 -24.63
C LEU A 710 -48.36 15.77 -23.89
N ALA A 711 -48.05 16.28 -22.69
CA ALA A 711 -48.96 17.15 -21.95
C ALA A 711 -49.28 18.44 -22.72
N ARG A 712 -48.28 19.05 -23.37
CA ARG A 712 -48.46 20.27 -24.19
C ARG A 712 -49.25 20.03 -25.47
N GLU A 713 -49.26 18.81 -25.99
CA GLU A 713 -50.12 18.40 -27.11
C GLU A 713 -51.58 18.20 -26.67
N GLY A 714 -51.87 18.27 -25.37
CA GLY A 714 -53.22 18.20 -24.81
C GLY A 714 -53.71 16.78 -24.52
N PHE A 715 -52.81 15.79 -24.48
CA PHE A 715 -53.13 14.46 -23.98
C PHE A 715 -53.37 14.50 -22.47
N GLY A 716 -54.39 13.79 -21.99
CA GLY A 716 -54.63 13.61 -20.55
C GLY A 716 -53.69 12.56 -19.95
N GLY A 717 -53.61 12.53 -18.61
CA GLY A 717 -52.65 11.70 -17.86
C GLY A 717 -52.50 10.24 -18.32
N PRO A 718 -53.58 9.45 -18.43
CA PRO A 718 -53.47 8.05 -18.86
C PRO A 718 -52.84 7.91 -20.26
N ALA A 719 -53.27 8.74 -21.20
CA ALA A 719 -52.79 8.75 -22.57
C ALA A 719 -51.32 9.21 -22.70
N VAL A 720 -50.87 10.08 -21.78
CA VAL A 720 -49.46 10.48 -21.65
C VAL A 720 -48.62 9.30 -21.17
N LEU A 721 -49.05 8.62 -20.10
CA LEU A 721 -48.30 7.51 -19.50
C LEU A 721 -48.28 6.24 -20.36
N GLU A 722 -49.37 5.92 -21.08
CA GLU A 722 -49.39 4.82 -22.05
C GLU A 722 -48.35 4.99 -23.15
N ARG A 723 -48.23 6.20 -23.71
CA ARG A 723 -47.22 6.52 -24.74
C ARG A 723 -45.81 6.52 -24.19
N LEU A 724 -45.63 7.02 -22.96
CA LEU A 724 -44.35 6.93 -22.27
C LEU A 724 -43.95 5.46 -22.06
N ASN A 725 -44.89 4.59 -21.66
CA ASN A 725 -44.64 3.16 -21.53
C ASN A 725 -44.16 2.54 -22.84
N THR A 726 -44.84 2.84 -23.96
CA THR A 726 -44.40 2.38 -25.29
C THR A 726 -42.97 2.86 -25.61
N ALA A 727 -42.66 4.12 -25.34
CA ALA A 727 -41.33 4.67 -25.60
C ALA A 727 -40.23 3.99 -24.76
N ILE A 728 -40.51 3.70 -23.49
CA ILE A 728 -39.58 2.97 -22.59
C ILE A 728 -39.35 1.53 -23.09
N LEU A 729 -40.41 0.84 -23.52
CA LEU A 729 -40.33 -0.52 -24.05
C LEU A 729 -39.55 -0.59 -25.37
N ASP A 730 -39.74 0.40 -26.25
CA ASP A 730 -39.06 0.51 -27.55
C ASP A 730 -37.55 0.78 -27.42
N GLU A 731 -37.12 1.46 -26.34
CA GLU A 731 -35.70 1.78 -26.08
C GLU A 731 -34.86 0.52 -25.78
N GLY A 732 -35.49 -0.65 -25.60
CA GLY A 732 -34.82 -1.96 -25.59
C GLY A 732 -34.24 -2.39 -24.25
N ALA A 733 -34.46 -1.60 -23.18
CA ALA A 733 -34.02 -1.92 -21.82
C ALA A 733 -34.99 -2.93 -21.16
N ARG A 734 -34.96 -4.21 -21.60
CA ARG A 734 -35.85 -5.31 -21.13
C ARG A 734 -35.71 -5.70 -19.64
N SER A 735 -35.23 -4.83 -18.77
CA SER A 735 -35.12 -5.06 -17.32
C SER A 735 -35.22 -3.77 -16.49
N ARG A 736 -35.56 -2.63 -17.10
CA ARG A 736 -35.69 -1.34 -16.40
C ARG A 736 -37.15 -0.93 -16.40
N PHE A 737 -37.67 -0.69 -15.21
CA PHE A 737 -39.03 -0.21 -15.00
C PHE A 737 -39.00 1.14 -14.31
N LEU A 738 -40.08 1.90 -14.47
CA LEU A 738 -40.21 3.25 -13.94
C LEU A 738 -41.46 3.29 -13.05
N THR A 739 -41.28 3.67 -11.79
CA THR A 739 -42.39 4.12 -10.94
C THR A 739 -42.60 5.61 -11.20
N LEU A 740 -43.83 6.05 -11.36
CA LEU A 740 -44.13 7.44 -11.70
C LEU A 740 -45.47 7.90 -11.15
N LEU A 741 -45.46 9.00 -10.41
CA LEU A 741 -46.65 9.82 -10.17
C LEU A 741 -46.63 10.98 -11.15
N TYR A 742 -47.66 11.07 -12.00
CA TYR A 742 -47.88 12.21 -12.90
C TYR A 742 -49.18 12.90 -12.52
N GLY A 743 -49.18 14.23 -12.52
CA GLY A 743 -50.40 14.99 -12.31
C GLY A 743 -50.44 16.33 -13.03
N GLU A 744 -51.65 16.82 -13.20
CA GLU A 744 -51.97 18.11 -13.81
C GLU A 744 -52.74 18.95 -12.79
N LEU A 745 -52.35 20.21 -12.67
CA LEU A 745 -52.79 21.17 -11.65
C LEU A 745 -53.41 22.40 -12.33
N TRP A 746 -54.61 22.76 -11.88
CA TRP A 746 -55.32 23.99 -12.28
C TRP A 746 -55.72 24.79 -11.04
N PRO A 747 -55.02 25.90 -10.76
CA PRO A 747 -55.46 26.88 -9.77
C PRO A 747 -56.84 27.42 -10.13
N GLN A 748 -57.70 27.58 -9.13
CA GLN A 748 -59.07 28.08 -9.29
C GLN A 748 -59.21 29.51 -8.73
N ASP A 749 -60.21 30.24 -9.20
CA ASP A 749 -60.47 31.62 -8.77
C ASP A 749 -60.93 31.72 -7.31
N ASP A 750 -61.46 30.63 -6.74
CA ASP A 750 -61.89 30.56 -5.33
C ASP A 750 -60.72 30.32 -4.36
N GLY A 751 -59.49 30.28 -4.89
CA GLY A 751 -58.28 30.01 -4.13
C GLY A 751 -58.02 28.53 -3.87
N SER A 752 -58.84 27.61 -4.40
CA SER A 752 -58.54 26.17 -4.40
C SER A 752 -57.67 25.78 -5.59
N ALA A 753 -57.17 24.54 -5.61
CA ALA A 753 -56.51 23.98 -6.79
C ALA A 753 -57.10 22.60 -7.15
N LEU A 754 -57.42 22.41 -8.42
CA LEU A 754 -57.89 21.12 -8.94
C LEU A 754 -56.69 20.32 -9.47
N LEU A 755 -56.59 19.06 -9.07
CA LEU A 755 -55.56 18.14 -9.53
C LEU A 755 -56.20 16.94 -10.23
N LYS A 756 -55.58 16.51 -11.31
CA LYS A 756 -55.77 15.18 -11.89
C LYS A 756 -54.48 14.41 -11.77
N VAL A 757 -54.52 13.23 -11.16
CA VAL A 757 -53.33 12.43 -10.88
C VAL A 757 -53.47 11.01 -11.41
N VAL A 758 -52.34 10.43 -11.82
CA VAL A 758 -52.17 9.02 -12.20
C VAL A 758 -50.92 8.51 -11.49
N CYS A 759 -51.06 7.45 -10.70
CA CYS A 759 -50.00 6.89 -9.86
C CYS A 759 -49.56 5.51 -10.35
N ALA A 760 -48.59 5.47 -11.27
CA ALA A 760 -48.07 4.25 -11.88
C ALA A 760 -46.95 3.64 -11.00
N GLY A 761 -47.35 2.81 -10.03
CA GLY A 761 -46.45 2.05 -9.15
C GLY A 761 -45.61 2.86 -8.17
N HIS A 762 -45.78 4.19 -8.13
CA HIS A 762 -45.04 5.10 -7.25
C HIS A 762 -45.66 5.14 -5.83
N PRO A 763 -44.90 5.54 -4.78
CA PRO A 763 -45.47 5.84 -3.48
C PRO A 763 -46.65 6.82 -3.58
N LEU A 764 -47.70 6.56 -2.80
CA LEU A 764 -48.95 7.30 -2.91
C LEU A 764 -48.75 8.75 -2.44
N PRO A 765 -49.25 9.76 -3.18
CA PRO A 765 -49.25 11.13 -2.70
C PRO A 765 -50.19 11.27 -1.51
N LEU A 766 -49.76 12.00 -0.49
CA LEU A 766 -50.53 12.21 0.73
C LEU A 766 -51.09 13.64 0.77
N ARG A 767 -52.40 13.77 0.99
CA ARG A 767 -53.07 15.05 1.22
C ARG A 767 -53.25 15.28 2.71
N LEU A 768 -52.67 16.35 3.23
CA LEU A 768 -52.94 16.87 4.57
C LEU A 768 -54.02 17.95 4.49
N ARG A 769 -55.13 17.72 5.21
CA ARG A 769 -56.23 18.67 5.38
C ARG A 769 -55.96 19.63 6.54
N GLN A 770 -56.62 20.79 6.54
CA GLN A 770 -56.57 21.72 7.68
C GLN A 770 -57.04 21.13 9.02
N ASP A 771 -57.93 20.13 9.00
CA ASP A 771 -58.40 19.44 10.22
C ASP A 771 -57.36 18.46 10.79
N GLY A 772 -56.20 18.34 10.14
CA GLY A 772 -55.12 17.44 10.52
C GLY A 772 -55.28 16.02 10.01
N SER A 773 -56.35 15.72 9.27
CA SER A 773 -56.48 14.42 8.60
C SER A 773 -55.50 14.33 7.43
N VAL A 774 -54.90 13.14 7.29
CA VAL A 774 -54.00 12.81 6.18
C VAL A 774 -54.62 11.62 5.45
N GLU A 775 -54.76 11.75 4.14
CA GLU A 775 -55.35 10.70 3.29
C GLU A 775 -54.60 10.57 1.97
N PRO A 776 -54.51 9.37 1.37
CA PRO A 776 -53.97 9.20 0.04
C PRO A 776 -54.78 10.00 -0.99
N ALA A 777 -54.08 10.71 -1.88
CA ALA A 777 -54.64 11.48 -2.97
C ALA A 777 -54.68 10.69 -4.30
N ALA A 778 -54.25 9.43 -4.30
CA ALA A 778 -54.36 8.53 -5.43
C ALA A 778 -54.53 7.07 -4.97
N GLU A 779 -54.92 6.20 -5.90
CA GLU A 779 -54.91 4.75 -5.78
C GLU A 779 -53.70 4.17 -6.54
N PRO A 780 -53.11 3.05 -6.07
CA PRO A 780 -51.98 2.43 -6.72
C PRO A 780 -52.38 1.80 -8.06
N GLN A 781 -51.63 2.09 -9.11
CA GLN A 781 -51.79 1.52 -10.45
C GLN A 781 -50.49 0.83 -10.90
N PRO A 782 -50.49 0.01 -11.97
CA PRO A 782 -49.28 -0.68 -12.40
C PRO A 782 -48.15 0.26 -12.85
N LEU A 783 -46.91 -0.16 -12.63
CA LEU A 783 -45.69 0.56 -13.02
C LEU A 783 -45.38 0.46 -14.53
N LEU A 784 -44.56 1.38 -15.03
CA LEU A 784 -44.22 1.51 -16.46
C LEU A 784 -43.01 0.65 -16.83
N GLY A 785 -42.93 0.20 -18.08
CA GLY A 785 -41.78 -0.52 -18.66
C GLY A 785 -41.79 -2.04 -18.48
N VAL A 786 -42.84 -2.62 -17.87
CA VAL A 786 -42.94 -4.07 -17.64
C VAL A 786 -44.03 -4.75 -18.49
N MET A 787 -45.14 -4.06 -18.74
CA MET A 787 -46.29 -4.62 -19.46
C MET A 787 -46.58 -3.77 -20.70
N ASP A 788 -46.87 -4.43 -21.82
CA ASP A 788 -47.24 -3.75 -23.07
C ASP A 788 -48.63 -3.09 -22.98
N ASP A 789 -49.55 -3.70 -22.24
CA ASP A 789 -50.93 -3.25 -22.07
C ASP A 789 -51.15 -2.76 -20.63
N LEU A 790 -51.42 -1.47 -20.48
CA LEU A 790 -51.56 -0.76 -19.20
C LEU A 790 -52.95 -0.14 -19.11
N GLU A 791 -53.76 -0.60 -18.16
CA GLU A 791 -55.02 0.04 -17.81
C GLU A 791 -54.78 1.10 -16.74
N LEU A 792 -54.48 2.34 -17.18
CA LEU A 792 -54.29 3.50 -16.31
C LEU A 792 -55.54 4.40 -16.31
N TYR A 793 -55.84 5.02 -15.17
CA TYR A 793 -56.97 5.95 -15.05
C TYR A 793 -56.60 7.18 -14.23
N GLU A 794 -57.25 8.30 -14.54
CA GLU A 794 -57.07 9.56 -13.81
C GLU A 794 -57.99 9.64 -12.59
N GLN A 795 -57.46 10.18 -11.50
CA GLN A 795 -58.23 10.53 -10.31
C GLN A 795 -58.21 12.04 -10.10
N THR A 796 -59.36 12.59 -9.71
CA THR A 796 -59.50 14.03 -9.49
C THR A 796 -59.51 14.33 -8.00
N VAL A 797 -58.65 15.25 -7.57
CA VAL A 797 -58.50 15.70 -6.18
C VAL A 797 -58.54 17.22 -6.15
N THR A 798 -59.23 17.79 -5.16
CA THR A 798 -59.20 19.24 -4.90
C THR A 798 -58.35 19.49 -3.66
N LEU A 799 -57.43 20.46 -3.74
CA LEU A 799 -56.76 21.03 -2.58
C LEU A 799 -57.49 22.32 -2.20
N ASP A 800 -58.09 22.31 -1.02
CA ASP A 800 -58.73 23.49 -0.45
C ASP A 800 -57.67 24.45 0.13
N PRO A 801 -57.98 25.74 0.35
CA PRO A 801 -57.06 26.66 1.00
C PRO A 801 -56.57 26.10 2.35
N GLY A 802 -55.25 26.03 2.50
CA GLY A 802 -54.56 25.44 3.66
C GLY A 802 -54.15 23.97 3.50
N ASP A 803 -54.68 23.25 2.50
CA ASP A 803 -54.32 21.85 2.24
C ASP A 803 -52.90 21.73 1.64
N VAL A 804 -52.26 20.60 1.93
CA VAL A 804 -50.91 20.26 1.41
C VAL A 804 -50.95 18.92 0.71
N LEU A 805 -50.36 18.83 -0.47
CA LEU A 805 -50.03 17.57 -1.13
C LEU A 805 -48.53 17.29 -0.96
N LEU A 806 -48.20 16.11 -0.42
CA LEU A 806 -46.85 15.60 -0.31
C LEU A 806 -46.66 14.43 -1.28
N CYS A 807 -45.65 14.52 -2.13
CA CYS A 807 -45.21 13.43 -3.00
C CYS A 807 -43.74 13.12 -2.68
N VAL A 808 -43.39 11.85 -2.55
CA VAL A 808 -42.04 11.41 -2.19
C VAL A 808 -41.63 10.21 -3.02
N THR A 809 -40.33 10.08 -3.31
CA THR A 809 -39.77 8.84 -3.83
C THR A 809 -39.61 7.79 -2.71
N ASP A 810 -39.35 6.57 -3.12
CA ASP A 810 -39.25 5.41 -2.23
C ASP A 810 -38.04 5.50 -1.28
N GLY A 811 -36.96 6.18 -1.64
CA GLY A 811 -35.85 6.45 -0.70
C GLY A 811 -36.27 7.15 0.60
N VAL A 812 -37.42 7.84 0.61
CA VAL A 812 -38.07 8.39 1.82
C VAL A 812 -38.81 7.32 2.60
N THR A 813 -39.68 6.55 1.96
CA THR A 813 -40.55 5.55 2.61
C THR A 813 -39.77 4.31 3.04
N GLU A 814 -38.80 3.87 2.24
CA GLU A 814 -37.91 2.74 2.44
C GLU A 814 -36.75 3.02 3.39
N ARG A 815 -36.69 4.21 4.00
CA ARG A 815 -35.68 4.54 5.00
C ARG A 815 -35.78 3.55 6.18
N ARG A 816 -34.69 2.85 6.49
CA ARG A 816 -34.65 1.73 7.45
C ARG A 816 -33.81 2.00 8.69
N GLU A 817 -34.31 1.54 9.83
CA GLU A 817 -33.56 1.34 11.08
C GLU A 817 -33.70 -0.13 11.49
N GLY A 818 -32.67 -0.94 11.20
CA GLY A 818 -32.74 -2.39 11.33
C GLY A 818 -33.81 -2.98 10.41
N THR A 819 -34.87 -3.58 10.98
CA THR A 819 -35.99 -4.17 10.22
C THR A 819 -37.19 -3.25 10.07
N ARG A 820 -37.17 -2.07 10.72
CA ARG A 820 -38.28 -1.10 10.66
C ARG A 820 -38.05 -0.15 9.49
N MET A 821 -39.07 0.04 8.66
CA MET A 821 -39.12 1.10 7.65
C MET A 821 -39.89 2.31 8.19
N LEU A 822 -39.60 3.50 7.67
CA LEU A 822 -40.41 4.69 7.95
C LEU A 822 -41.84 4.45 7.46
N GLY A 823 -41.97 4.01 6.20
CA GLY A 823 -43.22 3.65 5.55
C GLY A 823 -44.24 4.79 5.47
N ASP A 824 -45.37 4.50 4.84
CA ASP A 824 -46.47 5.47 4.66
C ASP A 824 -47.10 5.88 5.99
N ASP A 825 -47.17 4.96 6.96
CA ASP A 825 -47.68 5.23 8.31
C ASP A 825 -46.79 6.25 9.04
N GLY A 826 -45.47 6.10 8.98
CA GLY A 826 -44.53 7.04 9.59
C GLY A 826 -44.57 8.42 8.93
N LEU A 827 -44.73 8.46 7.61
CA LEU A 827 -44.94 9.71 6.86
C LEU A 827 -46.26 10.40 7.24
N THR A 828 -47.32 9.62 7.41
CA THR A 828 -48.63 10.09 7.86
C THR A 828 -48.57 10.73 9.25
N ASP A 829 -47.87 10.09 10.19
CA ASP A 829 -47.64 10.63 11.54
C ASP A 829 -46.87 11.96 11.50
N VAL A 830 -45.84 12.05 10.64
CA VAL A 830 -45.06 13.28 10.47
C VAL A 830 -45.93 14.40 9.89
N LEU A 831 -46.70 14.11 8.83
CA LEU A 831 -47.60 15.06 8.16
C LEU A 831 -48.70 15.59 9.08
N THR A 832 -49.26 14.76 9.95
CA THR A 832 -50.29 15.18 10.93
C THR A 832 -49.79 16.33 11.81
N SER A 833 -48.47 16.40 12.06
CA SER A 833 -47.82 17.48 12.84
C SER A 833 -47.47 18.74 12.03
N CYS A 834 -47.86 18.80 10.76
CA CYS A 834 -47.47 19.84 9.80
C CYS A 834 -48.60 20.79 9.41
N THR A 835 -49.75 20.75 10.09
CA THR A 835 -50.88 21.65 9.81
C THR A 835 -50.49 23.13 9.94
N GLY A 836 -50.88 23.93 8.95
CA GLY A 836 -50.59 25.37 8.89
C GLY A 836 -49.14 25.74 8.54
N LEU A 837 -48.27 24.77 8.25
CA LEU A 837 -46.90 25.03 7.78
C LEU A 837 -46.87 25.39 6.28
N THR A 838 -45.87 26.16 5.86
CA THR A 838 -45.61 26.42 4.44
C THR A 838 -45.07 25.17 3.73
N ALA A 839 -45.18 25.09 2.41
CA ALA A 839 -44.66 23.95 1.64
C ALA A 839 -43.19 23.62 1.99
N GLY A 840 -42.34 24.65 2.08
CA GLY A 840 -40.93 24.47 2.46
C GLY A 840 -40.70 23.99 3.89
N ALA A 841 -41.55 24.42 4.84
CA ALA A 841 -41.47 23.94 6.21
C ALA A 841 -41.93 22.47 6.33
N VAL A 842 -42.90 22.04 5.53
CA VAL A 842 -43.33 20.64 5.43
C VAL A 842 -42.20 19.78 4.86
N ALA A 843 -41.65 20.13 3.68
CA ALA A 843 -40.58 19.38 3.04
C ALA A 843 -39.35 19.24 3.98
N ALA A 844 -38.93 20.33 4.62
CA ALA A 844 -37.83 20.31 5.59
C ALA A 844 -38.14 19.48 6.85
N ARG A 845 -39.41 19.38 7.27
CA ARG A 845 -39.81 18.53 8.40
C ARG A 845 -39.75 17.06 8.03
N VAL A 846 -40.22 16.69 6.84
CA VAL A 846 -40.12 15.32 6.32
C VAL A 846 -38.66 14.90 6.19
N LEU A 847 -37.80 15.73 5.58
CA LEU A 847 -36.37 15.45 5.47
C LEU A 847 -35.72 15.19 6.84
N ARG A 848 -35.99 16.06 7.83
CA ARG A 848 -35.45 15.86 9.19
C ARG A 848 -35.99 14.60 9.87
N ALA A 849 -37.21 14.18 9.56
CA ALA A 849 -37.76 12.94 10.10
C ALA A 849 -37.01 11.72 9.53
N VAL A 850 -36.75 11.70 8.22
CA VAL A 850 -35.95 10.67 7.55
C VAL A 850 -34.52 10.61 8.12
N GLU A 851 -33.85 11.76 8.23
CA GLU A 851 -32.47 11.83 8.74
C GLU A 851 -32.36 11.35 10.19
N ARG A 852 -33.40 11.59 11.00
CA ARG A 852 -33.44 11.11 12.40
C ARG A 852 -33.84 9.64 12.53
N PHE A 853 -34.46 9.08 11.50
CA PHE A 853 -34.96 7.72 11.55
C PHE A 853 -33.82 6.70 11.62
N ALA A 854 -32.67 6.97 10.99
CA ALA A 854 -31.48 6.12 11.10
C ALA A 854 -30.17 6.92 11.02
N ALA A 855 -29.15 6.45 11.75
CA ALA A 855 -27.87 7.14 11.91
C ALA A 855 -26.89 6.97 10.73
N GLU A 856 -27.07 5.93 9.91
CA GLU A 856 -26.25 5.68 8.73
C GLU A 856 -26.62 6.66 7.59
N PRO A 857 -25.75 6.91 6.59
CA PRO A 857 -26.13 7.69 5.41
C PRO A 857 -27.32 7.08 4.66
N ALA A 858 -28.02 7.88 3.84
CA ALA A 858 -29.05 7.35 2.95
C ALA A 858 -28.39 6.43 1.91
N SER A 859 -28.96 5.23 1.73
CA SER A 859 -28.51 4.25 0.74
C SER A 859 -29.07 4.53 -0.66
N ASP A 860 -30.14 5.33 -0.74
CA ASP A 860 -30.85 5.63 -1.98
C ASP A 860 -31.15 7.13 -2.12
N ASP A 861 -31.35 7.56 -3.36
CA ASP A 861 -31.73 8.93 -3.69
C ASP A 861 -33.08 9.27 -3.05
N MET A 862 -33.35 10.57 -2.88
CA MET A 862 -34.57 11.03 -2.25
C MET A 862 -35.07 12.31 -2.91
N ALA A 863 -36.32 12.30 -3.37
CA ALA A 863 -37.05 13.48 -3.80
C ALA A 863 -38.27 13.70 -2.90
N ILE A 864 -38.47 14.94 -2.47
CA ILE A 864 -39.62 15.38 -1.68
C ILE A 864 -40.22 16.59 -2.39
N LEU A 865 -41.43 16.44 -2.92
CA LEU A 865 -42.22 17.52 -3.51
C LEU A 865 -43.39 17.84 -2.59
N ALA A 866 -43.47 19.09 -2.12
CA ALA A 866 -44.58 19.59 -1.32
C ALA A 866 -45.29 20.72 -2.06
N MET A 867 -46.61 20.62 -2.22
CA MET A 867 -47.45 21.66 -2.81
C MET A 867 -48.52 22.08 -1.81
N ARG A 868 -48.66 23.38 -1.56
CA ARG A 868 -49.64 23.93 -0.62
C ARG A 868 -50.45 25.02 -1.27
N VAL A 869 -51.75 25.01 -1.02
CA VAL A 869 -52.63 26.13 -1.35
C VAL A 869 -52.67 27.07 -0.14
N PRO A 870 -52.17 28.32 -0.22
CA PRO A 870 -52.20 29.23 0.91
C PRO A 870 -53.62 29.69 1.23
N GLU A 871 -53.90 29.95 2.51
CA GLU A 871 -55.17 30.58 2.91
C GLU A 871 -55.24 32.00 2.33
N LEU A 872 -56.37 32.35 1.74
CA LEU A 872 -56.66 33.73 1.33
C LEU A 872 -56.54 34.63 2.57
N GLN A 873 -55.48 35.44 2.63
CA GLN A 873 -55.39 36.50 3.64
C GLN A 873 -56.58 37.44 3.44
N ALA A 874 -57.56 37.37 4.34
CA ALA A 874 -58.54 38.43 4.48
C ALA A 874 -57.76 39.70 4.85
N GLY A 875 -57.67 40.63 3.91
CA GLY A 875 -57.03 41.93 4.09
C GLY A 875 -57.67 42.79 5.16
#